data_AF-A0AAD2FIE1-F1
#
_entry.id   AF-A0AAD2FIE1-F1
#
_cell.length_a   1.000
_cell.length_b   1.000
_cell.length_c   1.000
_cell.angle_alpha   90.00
_cell.angle_beta   90.00
_cell.angle_gamma   90.00
#
_symmetry.space_group_name_H-M   'P 1'
#
loop_
_entity.id
_entity.type
_entity.pdbx_description
1 polymer ?
#
loop_
_entity_poly.entity_id
_entity_poly.type
_entity_poly.pdbx_seq_one_letter_code
_entity_poly.pdbx_strand_id
1 'polypeptide(L)'
;MSKWTEETLAEALGGVLLKDIDGLDEDLVSYIAGSLSTQIEEGQSCEEVLADTLSQFLESLDISDDQKELLMKDAEAAISSVESGNVSSSSTAPKKLKQGIVNMSSTLSDQIENESNEILWGSGEKVKANANAQIDAYHDKTSAKDRRKQRQDLQKSRRDLAQMEQAEQNVTKAGVSSMLIPTAKGKERDVLLQNVSVSLDNGKVLLDGVDLKFAYKRRYAVIGENGAGKTTLLQHIAAWKFPGFPTHLRVLHVRQELSTESEETTCLQAVLEADVEVQALRQEEKRLLALLEHQDEGSEDVAAIKDRSLIEKAEGTDDNFNRELERLKEVYERLQLLSADTATSRASMILSGLQFTPEMQISPLKSLSGGWRMRVALAAALLIEPDLLMLDEPTNHLDLEAVIWLERYLQDYPHTAIIVSHDRGFLNAVCTDTIELKHKKLIYWRGNFDMYVKQRNEKQKNEARLYEAYKTKRDHMMEFIEKFRANAKRASIVQSRIKAVEKMDAEAPAPVVMEPVWRFNIPSSAPLSRPIISVNDVYFDYSPKTNDGLNKSESQFLLQKVNFGVDLDSRIAILGKNGEGKTTLLNIIMGLVTPIKGTVAVNSGLRIGHFTQQHVDSFSLGLSAVENLLNKFEGVDEQIVRSFLGKFQIQGNDAIKPMSLLSGGQKSRVAFATLAFKKPHILIIDEGSNHLSMDAADALVEAVKDFKGGVMVVSHDQHFVSNTCTELWVVSQGKATRFNGTFDEYKEQTAKETNKRVEESVKRMAQINN
;
A
#
# COMPACT_ATOMS: atom_id res chain seq x y z
N MET A 1 8.39 38.40 -45.71
CA MET A 1 8.64 37.70 -44.44
C MET A 1 7.84 38.47 -43.42
N SER A 2 6.85 37.82 -42.80
CA SER A 2 5.84 38.46 -41.95
C SER A 2 6.53 39.27 -40.85
N LYS A 3 6.17 40.55 -40.72
CA LYS A 3 6.65 41.45 -39.67
C LYS A 3 6.05 41.16 -38.29
N TRP A 4 5.16 40.18 -38.23
CA TRP A 4 4.33 39.83 -37.09
C TRP A 4 4.75 38.46 -36.62
N THR A 5 5.58 38.42 -35.58
CA THR A 5 5.90 37.20 -34.85
C THR A 5 5.11 37.21 -33.55
N GLU A 6 4.70 36.04 -33.09
CA GLU A 6 3.98 35.86 -31.82
C GLU A 6 4.64 36.63 -30.66
N GLU A 7 5.98 36.63 -30.61
CA GLU A 7 6.77 37.36 -29.61
C GLU A 7 6.58 38.89 -29.68
N THR A 8 6.47 39.50 -30.87
CA THR A 8 6.34 40.96 -31.00
C THR A 8 4.92 41.43 -30.69
N LEU A 9 3.92 40.60 -30.98
CA LEU A 9 2.53 40.84 -30.58
C LEU A 9 2.34 40.67 -29.06
N ALA A 10 2.95 39.66 -28.47
CA ALA A 10 2.90 39.42 -27.02
C ALA A 10 3.57 40.56 -26.23
N GLU A 11 4.70 41.08 -26.71
CA GLU A 11 5.39 42.21 -26.05
C GLU A 11 4.56 43.51 -26.11
N ALA A 12 3.94 43.79 -27.26
CA ALA A 12 3.09 44.98 -27.44
C ALA A 12 1.78 44.91 -26.63
N LEU A 13 1.10 43.76 -26.66
CA LEU A 13 -0.13 43.55 -25.90
C LEU A 13 0.11 43.43 -24.39
N GLY A 14 1.21 42.80 -24.00
CA GLY A 14 1.62 42.67 -22.59
C GLY A 14 1.88 44.02 -21.93
N GLY A 15 2.47 44.98 -22.66
CA GLY A 15 2.70 46.34 -22.16
C GLY A 15 1.43 47.12 -21.80
N VAL A 16 0.28 46.77 -22.39
CA VAL A 16 -1.03 47.41 -22.16
C VAL A 16 -1.88 46.57 -21.21
N LEU A 17 -2.07 45.29 -21.51
CA LEU A 17 -3.03 44.42 -20.82
C LEU A 17 -2.58 44.03 -19.40
N LEU A 18 -1.29 43.75 -19.18
CA LEU A 18 -0.77 43.37 -17.85
C LEU A 18 -0.68 44.55 -16.88
N LYS A 19 -0.69 45.78 -17.41
CA LYS A 19 -0.56 46.99 -16.61
C LYS A 19 -1.89 47.45 -16.04
N ASP A 20 -2.96 47.28 -16.82
CA ASP A 20 -4.27 47.86 -16.51
C ASP A 20 -5.32 46.81 -16.10
N ILE A 21 -5.04 45.50 -16.25
CA ILE A 21 -5.91 44.40 -15.81
C ILE A 21 -5.23 43.56 -14.70
N ASP A 22 -5.71 43.69 -13.46
CA ASP A 22 -5.23 42.91 -12.32
C ASP A 22 -5.63 41.42 -12.43
N GLY A 23 -4.65 40.51 -12.39
CA GLY A 23 -4.87 39.06 -12.39
C GLY A 23 -4.74 38.38 -13.76
N LEU A 24 -4.38 39.12 -14.80
CA LEU A 24 -3.98 38.56 -16.10
C LEU A 24 -2.54 38.03 -16.02
N ASP A 25 -2.27 36.84 -16.55
CA ASP A 25 -0.92 36.26 -16.61
C ASP A 25 -0.31 36.37 -18.02
N GLU A 26 1.03 36.29 -18.10
CA GLU A 26 1.77 36.36 -19.37
C GLU A 26 1.40 35.22 -20.32
N ASP A 27 0.96 34.07 -19.79
CA ASP A 27 0.54 32.90 -20.56
C ASP A 27 -0.76 33.16 -21.34
N LEU A 28 -1.74 33.85 -20.76
CA LEU A 28 -2.96 34.26 -21.48
C LEU A 28 -2.69 35.33 -22.54
N VAL A 29 -1.77 36.28 -22.27
CA VAL A 29 -1.35 37.28 -23.27
C VAL A 29 -0.65 36.61 -24.45
N SER A 30 0.20 35.62 -24.16
CA SER A 30 0.87 34.79 -25.18
C SER A 30 -0.15 33.99 -26.01
N TYR A 31 -1.15 33.40 -25.36
CA TYR A 31 -2.24 32.70 -26.06
C TYR A 31 -3.05 33.62 -27.00
N ILE A 32 -3.37 34.84 -26.54
CA ILE A 32 -4.07 35.84 -27.36
C ILE A 32 -3.18 36.25 -28.54
N ALA A 33 -1.89 36.54 -28.30
CA ALA A 33 -0.92 36.88 -29.34
C ALA A 33 -0.73 35.76 -30.37
N GLY A 34 -0.73 34.50 -29.95
CA GLY A 34 -0.65 33.32 -30.83
C GLY A 34 -1.91 33.11 -31.66
N SER A 35 -3.10 33.34 -31.08
CA SER A 35 -4.36 33.30 -31.83
C SER A 35 -4.39 34.40 -32.91
N LEU A 36 -3.94 35.61 -32.55
CA LEU A 36 -3.81 36.75 -33.45
C LEU A 36 -2.80 36.49 -34.57
N SER A 37 -1.61 35.97 -34.25
CA SER A 37 -0.60 35.68 -35.28
C SER A 37 -1.10 34.64 -36.28
N THR A 38 -1.83 33.63 -35.82
CA THR A 38 -2.40 32.58 -36.67
C THR A 38 -3.46 33.14 -37.63
N GLN A 39 -4.35 34.02 -37.14
CA GLN A 39 -5.40 34.64 -37.97
C GLN A 39 -4.86 35.71 -38.94
N ILE A 40 -3.77 36.38 -38.58
CA ILE A 40 -3.05 37.31 -39.47
C ILE A 40 -2.32 36.56 -40.60
N GLU A 41 -1.77 35.37 -40.31
CA GLU A 41 -1.17 34.49 -41.33
C GLU A 41 -2.20 33.97 -42.34
N GLU A 42 -3.47 33.87 -41.95
CA GLU A 42 -4.60 33.50 -42.83
C GLU A 42 -5.09 34.65 -43.74
N GLY A 43 -4.46 35.83 -43.68
CA GLY A 43 -4.64 36.92 -44.64
C GLY A 43 -5.72 37.95 -44.27
N GLN A 44 -6.15 37.98 -43.00
CA GLN A 44 -7.09 38.97 -42.47
C GLN A 44 -6.39 40.25 -42.00
N SER A 45 -7.13 41.37 -41.93
CA SER A 45 -6.60 42.66 -41.46
C SER A 45 -6.32 42.61 -39.96
N CYS A 46 -5.13 43.03 -39.52
CA CYS A 46 -4.74 43.00 -38.09
C CYS A 46 -5.74 43.75 -37.18
N GLU A 47 -6.27 44.89 -37.64
CA GLU A 47 -7.21 45.71 -36.84
C GLU A 47 -8.55 44.99 -36.63
N GLU A 48 -9.08 44.31 -37.65
CA GLU A 48 -10.35 43.59 -37.56
C GLU A 48 -10.22 42.32 -36.69
N VAL A 49 -9.10 41.60 -36.83
CA VAL A 49 -8.81 40.39 -36.06
C VAL A 49 -8.59 40.71 -34.58
N LEU A 50 -7.89 41.81 -34.29
CA LEU A 50 -7.69 42.30 -32.92
C LEU A 50 -9.03 42.66 -32.28
N ALA A 51 -9.88 43.38 -33.00
CA ALA A 51 -11.15 43.80 -32.46
C ALA A 51 -12.03 42.59 -32.09
N ASP A 52 -12.08 41.56 -32.94
CA ASP A 52 -12.90 40.37 -32.70
C ASP A 52 -12.35 39.47 -31.58
N THR A 53 -11.03 39.26 -31.52
CA THR A 53 -10.41 38.37 -30.52
C THR A 53 -10.34 39.03 -29.14
N LEU A 54 -9.95 40.30 -29.08
CA LEU A 54 -9.80 41.03 -27.83
C LEU A 54 -11.16 41.42 -27.25
N SER A 55 -12.18 41.73 -28.08
CA SER A 55 -13.54 42.00 -27.57
C SER A 55 -14.16 40.78 -26.90
N GLN A 56 -14.07 39.59 -27.50
CA GLN A 56 -14.56 38.35 -26.88
C GLN A 56 -13.85 38.06 -25.56
N PHE A 57 -12.55 38.35 -25.49
CA PHE A 57 -11.78 38.18 -24.27
C PHE A 57 -12.19 39.20 -23.19
N LEU A 58 -12.30 40.48 -23.53
CA LEU A 58 -12.72 41.54 -22.60
C LEU A 58 -14.18 41.39 -22.16
N GLU A 59 -15.07 40.83 -22.99
CA GLU A 59 -16.44 40.46 -22.59
C GLU A 59 -16.47 39.38 -21.50
N SER A 60 -15.49 38.47 -21.50
CA SER A 60 -15.36 37.43 -20.47
C SER A 60 -14.87 37.96 -19.12
N LEU A 61 -14.36 39.20 -19.09
CA LEU A 61 -13.89 39.88 -17.88
C LEU A 61 -14.98 40.82 -17.32
N ASP A 62 -15.17 40.78 -15.99
CA ASP A 62 -16.18 41.54 -15.25
C ASP A 62 -15.72 43.00 -15.00
N ILE A 63 -15.40 43.71 -16.08
CA ILE A 63 -14.88 45.09 -16.11
C ILE A 63 -15.93 46.04 -16.70
N SER A 64 -15.95 47.32 -16.31
CA SER A 64 -16.89 48.34 -16.83
C SER A 64 -16.69 48.64 -18.32
N ASP A 65 -17.79 48.90 -19.06
CA ASP A 65 -17.76 49.15 -20.51
C ASP A 65 -16.82 50.32 -20.92
N ASP A 66 -16.77 51.39 -20.12
CA ASP A 66 -15.86 52.54 -20.37
C ASP A 66 -14.36 52.14 -20.32
N GLN A 67 -14.01 51.14 -19.51
CA GLN A 67 -12.63 50.63 -19.42
C GLN A 67 -12.31 49.65 -20.56
N LYS A 68 -13.30 48.89 -21.04
CA LYS A 68 -13.13 48.01 -22.21
C LYS A 68 -12.83 48.83 -23.46
N GLU A 69 -13.55 49.94 -23.66
CA GLU A 69 -13.34 50.83 -24.81
C GLU A 69 -11.96 51.51 -24.76
N LEU A 70 -11.47 51.87 -23.57
CA LEU A 70 -10.14 52.45 -23.38
C LEU A 70 -9.01 51.43 -23.68
N LEU A 71 -9.15 50.20 -23.16
CA LEU A 71 -8.16 49.12 -23.36
C LEU A 71 -8.08 48.68 -24.83
N MET A 72 -9.21 48.61 -25.53
CA MET A 72 -9.24 48.34 -26.97
C MET A 72 -8.46 49.40 -27.75
N LYS A 73 -8.66 50.67 -27.42
CA LYS A 73 -7.99 51.79 -28.08
C LYS A 73 -6.48 51.84 -27.82
N ASP A 74 -6.06 51.50 -26.60
CA ASP A 74 -4.64 51.45 -26.23
C ASP A 74 -3.93 50.23 -26.86
N ALA A 75 -4.62 49.10 -27.00
CA ALA A 75 -4.13 47.93 -27.72
C ALA A 75 -3.96 48.19 -29.24
N GLU A 76 -4.94 48.86 -29.87
CA GLU A 76 -4.83 49.31 -31.27
C GLU A 76 -3.64 50.25 -31.47
N ALA A 77 -3.44 51.21 -30.55
CA ALA A 77 -2.33 52.15 -30.62
C ALA A 77 -0.96 51.47 -30.44
N ALA A 78 -0.85 50.49 -29.53
CA ALA A 78 0.37 49.72 -29.32
C ALA A 78 0.74 48.90 -30.57
N ILE A 79 -0.24 48.29 -31.24
CA ILE A 79 -0.02 47.49 -32.45
C ILE A 79 0.34 48.37 -33.66
N SER A 80 -0.28 49.54 -33.80
CA SER A 80 0.10 50.52 -34.84
C SER A 80 1.54 51.06 -34.66
N SER A 81 2.01 51.14 -33.41
CA SER A 81 3.40 51.53 -33.11
C SER A 81 4.43 50.48 -33.56
N VAL A 82 4.04 49.19 -33.56
CA VAL A 82 4.87 48.08 -34.03
C VAL A 82 4.91 48.06 -35.57
N GLU A 83 3.80 48.38 -36.25
CA GLU A 83 3.77 48.49 -37.72
C GLU A 83 4.71 49.58 -38.27
N SER A 84 4.78 50.71 -37.55
CA SER A 84 5.57 51.88 -37.95
C SER A 84 7.08 51.76 -37.65
N GLY A 85 7.52 50.70 -36.99
CA GLY A 85 8.93 50.29 -36.90
C GLY A 85 9.81 51.12 -35.96
N ASN A 86 9.23 51.83 -34.98
CA ASN A 86 9.98 52.58 -33.97
C ASN A 86 10.02 51.85 -32.63
N VAL A 87 10.97 50.93 -32.46
CA VAL A 87 11.34 50.41 -31.14
C VAL A 87 12.76 50.86 -30.81
N SER A 88 12.89 51.89 -29.99
CA SER A 88 14.18 52.33 -29.44
C SER A 88 14.49 51.57 -28.16
N SER A 89 15.48 50.68 -28.21
CA SER A 89 16.13 50.08 -27.06
C SER A 89 16.78 51.16 -26.18
N SER A 90 16.34 51.31 -24.94
CA SER A 90 17.14 52.02 -23.93
C SER A 90 17.11 51.30 -22.58
N SER A 91 18.31 50.88 -22.19
CA SER A 91 18.67 50.20 -20.96
C SER A 91 18.69 51.15 -19.76
N THR A 92 18.04 50.76 -18.66
CA THR A 92 18.51 51.11 -17.31
C THR A 92 18.37 49.90 -16.39
N ALA A 93 19.50 49.24 -16.12
CA ALA A 93 19.62 48.28 -15.03
C ALA A 93 19.83 49.02 -13.70
N PRO A 94 19.16 48.57 -12.62
CA PRO A 94 19.90 48.33 -11.41
C PRO A 94 19.53 47.00 -10.72
N LYS A 95 20.60 46.29 -10.33
CA LYS A 95 20.74 45.42 -9.15
C LYS A 95 19.61 44.43 -8.82
N LYS A 96 19.96 43.16 -9.04
CA LYS A 96 19.58 41.96 -8.28
C LYS A 96 18.99 42.28 -6.90
N LEU A 97 17.67 42.08 -6.77
CA LEU A 97 17.00 41.62 -5.56
C LEU A 97 15.95 40.62 -6.03
N LYS A 98 16.23 39.33 -5.82
CA LYS A 98 15.24 38.27 -5.92
C LYS A 98 14.16 38.55 -4.88
N GLN A 99 12.99 38.97 -5.31
CA GLN A 99 11.74 38.75 -4.57
C GLN A 99 10.72 38.23 -5.57
N GLY A 100 10.69 36.90 -5.67
CA GLY A 100 9.63 36.17 -6.34
C GLY A 100 8.45 36.00 -5.39
N ILE A 101 7.28 36.34 -5.91
CA ILE A 101 6.06 35.55 -5.82
C ILE A 101 5.54 35.69 -7.26
N VAL A 102 5.50 34.66 -8.10
CA VAL A 102 4.43 33.66 -8.17
C VAL A 102 4.94 32.40 -8.93
N ASN A 103 4.32 31.25 -8.66
CA ASN A 103 4.31 29.99 -9.41
C ASN A 103 5.52 29.04 -9.32
N MET A 104 5.54 28.33 -8.18
CA MET A 104 6.17 27.03 -8.00
C MET A 104 5.34 25.92 -8.68
N SER A 105 5.47 25.73 -9.99
CA SER A 105 4.97 24.50 -10.63
C SER A 105 5.82 23.97 -11.79
N SER A 106 6.78 24.72 -12.33
CA SER A 106 7.49 24.29 -13.56
C SER A 106 9.03 24.27 -13.49
N THR A 107 9.65 24.59 -12.35
CA THR A 107 11.13 24.48 -12.18
C THR A 107 11.58 23.51 -11.09
N LEU A 108 10.64 22.79 -10.45
CA LEU A 108 10.95 21.72 -9.48
C LEU A 108 11.41 20.42 -10.15
N SER A 109 11.15 20.24 -11.44
CA SER A 109 11.50 19.01 -12.16
C SER A 109 13.00 18.87 -12.40
N ASP A 110 13.71 19.99 -12.65
CA ASP A 110 15.12 19.96 -13.07
C ASP A 110 16.11 20.26 -11.92
N GLN A 111 15.63 20.67 -10.74
CA GLN A 111 16.49 20.85 -9.55
C GLN A 111 16.49 19.66 -8.59
N ILE A 112 15.46 18.80 -8.66
CA ILE A 112 15.40 17.57 -7.85
C ILE A 112 16.48 16.56 -8.28
N GLU A 113 16.95 16.59 -9.53
CA GLU A 113 18.01 15.68 -9.97
C GLU A 113 19.41 16.04 -9.44
N ASN A 114 19.67 17.30 -9.08
CA ASN A 114 21.01 17.72 -8.63
C ASN A 114 21.16 17.88 -7.10
N GLU A 115 20.08 18.02 -6.33
CA GLU A 115 20.15 18.09 -4.85
C GLU A 115 20.18 16.70 -4.18
N SER A 116 19.91 15.62 -4.92
CA SER A 116 20.01 14.24 -4.43
C SER A 116 21.41 13.78 -4.00
N ASN A 117 22.46 14.57 -4.29
CA ASN A 117 23.85 14.18 -4.02
C ASN A 117 24.53 14.91 -2.84
N GLU A 118 23.91 15.89 -2.17
CA GLU A 118 24.54 16.60 -1.04
C GLU A 118 23.83 16.46 0.32
N ILE A 119 22.67 15.78 0.40
CA ILE A 119 21.99 15.48 1.68
C ILE A 119 22.44 14.10 2.21
N LEU A 120 23.75 13.89 2.19
CA LEU A 120 24.45 12.82 2.89
C LEU A 120 25.46 13.56 3.75
N TRP A 121 25.30 13.51 5.09
CA TRP A 121 26.10 14.18 6.15
C TRP A 121 25.61 15.58 6.59
N GLY A 122 25.12 15.65 7.84
CA GLY A 122 24.40 16.81 8.37
C GLY A 122 25.24 17.95 8.95
N SER A 123 24.61 19.12 9.09
CA SER A 123 24.88 20.11 10.15
C SER A 123 23.89 21.30 10.08
N GLY A 124 23.26 21.62 11.22
CA GLY A 124 23.14 22.97 11.80
C GLY A 124 22.36 24.10 11.10
N GLU A 125 21.22 24.47 11.72
CA GLU A 125 20.64 25.82 11.90
C GLU A 125 20.95 26.96 10.91
N LYS A 126 19.89 27.47 10.25
CA LYS A 126 19.45 28.90 10.18
C LYS A 126 18.51 29.09 8.99
N VAL A 127 17.23 29.40 9.22
CA VAL A 127 16.37 30.38 8.49
C VAL A 127 14.97 30.34 9.15
N LYS A 128 14.62 31.31 10.00
CA LYS A 128 13.25 31.43 10.59
C LYS A 128 12.71 32.87 10.65
N ALA A 129 13.23 33.79 9.82
CA ALA A 129 12.93 35.22 9.98
C ALA A 129 11.93 35.83 8.99
N ASN A 130 11.63 35.22 7.83
CA ASN A 130 10.95 35.97 6.75
C ASN A 130 9.47 35.63 6.49
N ALA A 131 8.90 34.61 7.13
CA ALA A 131 7.51 34.19 6.87
C ALA A 131 6.44 34.97 7.67
N ASN A 132 6.84 35.69 8.73
CA ASN A 132 5.87 36.36 9.62
C ASN A 132 5.41 37.74 9.12
N ALA A 133 6.11 38.36 8.18
CA ALA A 133 5.81 39.73 7.75
C ALA A 133 4.72 39.82 6.65
N GLN A 134 4.48 38.75 5.89
CA GLN A 134 3.51 38.75 4.79
C GLN A 134 2.10 38.32 5.20
N ILE A 135 1.94 37.69 6.36
CA ILE A 135 0.63 37.24 6.87
C ILE A 135 -0.14 38.40 7.52
N ASP A 136 0.55 39.42 8.03
CA ASP A 136 -0.07 40.56 8.72
C ASP A 136 -0.74 41.57 7.76
N ALA A 137 -0.46 41.51 6.46
CA ALA A 137 -0.94 42.50 5.48
C ALA A 137 -2.34 42.20 4.88
N TYR A 138 -2.89 41.00 5.10
CA TYR A 138 -4.13 40.54 4.44
C TYR A 138 -5.38 40.52 5.35
N HIS A 139 -5.32 41.11 6.55
CA HIS A 139 -6.33 40.92 7.60
C HIS A 139 -7.17 42.16 7.99
N ASP A 140 -7.33 43.13 7.10
CA ASP A 140 -8.17 44.30 7.37
C ASP A 140 -9.54 44.26 6.68
N LYS A 141 -10.51 43.66 7.38
CA LYS A 141 -11.92 44.12 7.56
C LYS A 141 -12.77 43.04 8.26
N THR A 142 -12.66 42.93 9.59
CA THR A 142 -13.60 42.16 10.43
C THR A 142 -13.53 42.66 11.88
N SER A 143 -14.67 42.70 12.57
CA SER A 143 -14.84 43.25 13.92
C SER A 143 -13.84 42.67 14.94
N ALA A 144 -13.24 43.54 15.76
CA ALA A 144 -12.18 43.21 16.72
C ALA A 144 -12.53 42.11 17.74
N LYS A 145 -13.82 41.85 17.96
CA LYS A 145 -14.30 40.80 18.87
C LYS A 145 -14.21 39.40 18.26
N ASP A 146 -14.49 39.27 16.97
CA ASP A 146 -14.34 38.01 16.23
C ASP A 146 -12.86 37.71 15.97
N ARG A 147 -12.04 38.75 15.75
CA ARG A 147 -10.57 38.63 15.65
C ARG A 147 -9.95 37.94 16.87
N ARG A 148 -10.43 38.25 18.08
CA ARG A 148 -9.85 37.69 19.31
C ARG A 148 -10.25 36.21 19.51
N LYS A 149 -11.48 35.86 19.14
CA LYS A 149 -11.99 34.48 19.23
C LYS A 149 -11.36 33.59 18.15
N GLN A 150 -11.35 34.03 16.89
CA GLN A 150 -10.67 33.31 15.81
C GLN A 150 -9.18 33.16 16.07
N ARG A 151 -8.49 34.18 16.58
CA ARG A 151 -7.05 34.09 16.89
C ARG A 151 -6.75 33.13 18.03
N GLN A 152 -7.65 33.01 19.02
CA GLN A 152 -7.55 31.98 20.06
C GLN A 152 -7.80 30.58 19.51
N ASP A 153 -8.81 30.40 18.67
CA ASP A 153 -9.14 29.12 18.05
C ASP A 153 -8.03 28.65 17.07
N LEU A 154 -7.45 29.57 16.29
CA LEU A 154 -6.32 29.32 15.38
C LEU A 154 -5.02 29.06 16.15
N GLN A 155 -4.77 29.73 17.27
CA GLN A 155 -3.63 29.44 18.13
C GLN A 155 -3.76 28.08 18.81
N LYS A 156 -4.97 27.69 19.21
CA LYS A 156 -5.25 26.37 19.76
C LYS A 156 -5.05 25.30 18.70
N SER A 157 -5.66 25.46 17.52
CA SER A 157 -5.49 24.55 16.38
C SER A 157 -4.04 24.47 15.89
N ARG A 158 -3.27 25.57 15.85
CA ARG A 158 -1.83 25.53 15.52
C ARG A 158 -0.98 24.86 16.59
N ARG A 159 -1.33 24.99 17.88
CA ARG A 159 -0.63 24.27 18.95
C ARG A 159 -0.92 22.78 18.89
N ASP A 160 -2.17 22.42 18.62
CA ASP A 160 -2.59 21.04 18.41
C ASP A 160 -1.86 20.46 17.18
N LEU A 161 -1.82 21.17 16.06
CA LEU A 161 -1.10 20.76 14.84
C LEU A 161 0.42 20.66 15.04
N ALA A 162 1.05 21.59 15.76
CA ALA A 162 2.48 21.55 16.04
C ALA A 162 2.85 20.41 17.02
N GLN A 163 1.97 20.10 17.98
CA GLN A 163 2.13 18.92 18.83
C GLN A 163 1.94 17.62 18.02
N MET A 164 1.03 17.60 17.03
CA MET A 164 0.86 16.49 16.10
C MET A 164 2.09 16.30 15.20
N GLU A 165 2.67 17.37 14.64
CA GLU A 165 3.90 17.31 13.83
C GLU A 165 5.10 16.81 14.65
N GLN A 166 5.24 17.25 15.91
CA GLN A 166 6.28 16.77 16.81
C GLN A 166 6.05 15.31 17.24
N ALA A 167 4.80 14.87 17.39
CA ALA A 167 4.45 13.48 17.63
C ALA A 167 4.74 12.61 16.39
N GLU A 168 4.44 13.07 15.19
CA GLU A 168 4.75 12.36 13.93
C GLU A 168 6.25 12.10 13.77
N GLN A 169 7.11 13.08 14.07
CA GLN A 169 8.57 12.93 13.99
C GLN A 169 9.16 11.95 15.03
N ASN A 170 8.47 11.74 16.15
CA ASN A 170 8.89 10.77 17.17
C ASN A 170 8.33 9.37 16.90
N VAL A 171 7.15 9.26 16.29
CA VAL A 171 6.48 7.99 16.01
C VAL A 171 7.12 7.25 14.81
N THR A 172 7.74 7.94 13.86
CA THR A 172 8.47 7.33 12.73
C THR A 172 9.67 6.45 13.13
N LYS A 173 10.12 6.49 14.39
CA LYS A 173 11.28 5.73 14.88
C LYS A 173 11.02 4.23 15.14
N ALA A 174 9.76 3.79 15.14
CA ALA A 174 9.38 2.41 15.50
C ALA A 174 8.64 1.64 14.39
N GLY A 175 8.63 2.11 13.14
CA GLY A 175 7.90 1.52 11.99
C GLY A 175 6.38 1.39 12.13
N VAL A 176 5.85 1.90 13.24
CA VAL A 176 4.44 2.09 13.52
C VAL A 176 4.12 3.53 13.15
N SER A 177 3.30 3.77 12.13
CA SER A 177 2.98 5.14 11.71
C SER A 177 1.90 5.73 12.61
N SER A 178 2.21 6.90 13.21
CA SER A 178 1.36 7.90 13.86
C SER A 178 0.37 7.40 14.95
N MET A 179 0.75 7.54 16.22
CA MET A 179 -0.13 7.35 17.37
C MET A 179 -0.46 8.72 17.98
N LEU A 180 -1.73 9.12 17.90
CA LEU A 180 -2.23 10.33 18.56
C LEU A 180 -3.03 9.95 19.81
N ILE A 181 -2.70 10.64 20.91
CA ILE A 181 -3.32 10.44 22.22
C ILE A 181 -4.73 11.09 22.21
N PRO A 182 -5.82 10.34 22.39
CA PRO A 182 -7.17 10.91 22.39
C PRO A 182 -7.40 11.80 23.61
N THR A 183 -7.89 13.02 23.38
CA THR A 183 -8.26 13.98 24.45
C THR A 183 -9.75 13.92 24.86
N ALA A 184 -10.57 13.01 24.31
CA ALA A 184 -12.02 13.03 24.55
C ALA A 184 -12.64 11.65 24.85
N LYS A 185 -13.26 11.50 26.03
CA LYS A 185 -14.17 10.39 26.37
C LYS A 185 -15.56 10.63 25.72
N GLY A 186 -16.17 9.57 25.18
CA GLY A 186 -17.61 9.54 24.87
C GLY A 186 -18.07 9.94 23.45
N LYS A 187 -17.17 10.02 22.46
CA LYS A 187 -17.54 10.28 21.05
C LYS A 187 -17.80 8.98 20.28
N GLU A 188 -18.63 9.06 19.24
CA GLU A 188 -18.90 7.96 18.31
C GLU A 188 -17.59 7.40 17.74
N ARG A 189 -17.48 6.07 17.67
CA ARG A 189 -16.29 5.36 17.14
C ARG A 189 -16.44 4.98 15.67
N ASP A 190 -17.59 5.28 15.08
CA ASP A 190 -17.86 5.06 13.67
C ASP A 190 -17.19 6.17 12.85
N VAL A 191 -16.67 5.80 11.68
CA VAL A 191 -16.10 6.73 10.72
C VAL A 191 -17.05 6.81 9.53
N LEU A 192 -17.62 7.99 9.31
CA LEU A 192 -18.44 8.30 8.14
C LEU A 192 -17.94 9.60 7.51
N LEU A 193 -17.28 9.48 6.37
CA LEU A 193 -16.88 10.62 5.55
C LEU A 193 -17.57 10.53 4.20
N GLN A 194 -18.04 11.67 3.72
CA GLN A 194 -18.72 11.77 2.43
C GLN A 194 -17.83 12.51 1.44
N ASN A 195 -17.96 12.15 0.16
CA ASN A 195 -17.31 12.84 -0.95
C ASN A 195 -15.78 12.97 -0.79
N VAL A 196 -15.14 11.86 -0.42
CA VAL A 196 -13.69 11.77 -0.25
C VAL A 196 -13.02 11.48 -1.59
N SER A 197 -12.05 12.31 -1.95
CA SER A 197 -11.19 12.10 -3.11
C SER A 197 -9.74 11.95 -2.69
N VAL A 198 -9.01 11.06 -3.38
CA VAL A 198 -7.58 10.83 -3.17
C VAL A 198 -6.88 10.89 -4.51
N SER A 199 -5.88 11.77 -4.60
CA SER A 199 -4.95 11.86 -5.72
C SER A 199 -3.53 11.60 -5.24
N LEU A 200 -2.74 10.93 -6.06
CA LEU A 200 -1.30 10.81 -5.87
C LEU A 200 -0.61 12.12 -6.25
N ASP A 201 0.61 12.35 -5.74
CA ASP A 201 1.42 13.54 -6.00
C ASP A 201 1.76 13.71 -7.49
N ASN A 202 1.68 12.63 -8.28
CA ASN A 202 1.82 12.63 -9.74
C ASN A 202 0.52 12.98 -10.49
N GLY A 203 -0.51 13.47 -9.80
CA GLY A 203 -1.81 13.85 -10.37
C GLY A 203 -2.77 12.68 -10.66
N LYS A 204 -2.37 11.42 -10.42
CA LYS A 204 -3.26 10.27 -10.65
C LYS A 204 -4.33 10.19 -9.57
N VAL A 205 -5.59 10.40 -9.95
CA VAL A 205 -6.76 10.24 -9.07
C VAL A 205 -7.03 8.75 -8.80
N LEU A 206 -6.95 8.35 -7.53
CA LEU A 206 -7.20 7.00 -7.03
C LEU A 206 -8.65 6.81 -6.55
N LEU A 207 -9.20 7.83 -5.87
CA LEU A 207 -10.59 7.87 -5.39
C LEU A 207 -11.21 9.18 -5.80
N ASP A 208 -12.47 9.13 -6.24
CA ASP A 208 -13.20 10.31 -6.71
C ASP A 208 -14.61 10.35 -6.11
N GLY A 209 -14.83 11.28 -5.17
CA GLY A 209 -16.11 11.57 -4.56
C GLY A 209 -16.76 10.38 -3.85
N VAL A 210 -15.99 9.65 -3.06
CA VAL A 210 -16.41 8.37 -2.46
C VAL A 210 -16.77 8.52 -0.99
N ASP A 211 -17.79 7.78 -0.53
CA ASP A 211 -18.08 7.69 0.89
C ASP A 211 -17.16 6.66 1.59
N LEU A 212 -16.46 7.10 2.63
CA LEU A 212 -15.68 6.24 3.53
C LEU A 212 -16.54 5.87 4.75
N LYS A 213 -16.82 4.58 4.93
CA LYS A 213 -17.72 4.07 5.99
C LYS A 213 -17.05 2.93 6.76
N PHE A 214 -16.72 3.16 8.03
CA PHE A 214 -16.25 2.13 8.95
C PHE A 214 -17.12 2.14 10.21
N ALA A 215 -17.79 1.03 10.48
CA ALA A 215 -18.53 0.83 11.72
C ALA A 215 -17.62 0.20 12.78
N TYR A 216 -17.84 0.56 14.04
CA TYR A 216 -17.07 0.07 15.17
C TYR A 216 -17.22 -1.45 15.32
N LYS A 217 -16.10 -2.14 15.66
CA LYS A 217 -16.00 -3.60 15.83
C LYS A 217 -16.22 -4.42 14.54
N ARG A 218 -16.10 -3.77 13.37
CA ARG A 218 -16.12 -4.48 12.08
C ARG A 218 -14.71 -4.74 11.58
N ARG A 219 -14.59 -5.79 10.78
CA ARG A 219 -13.32 -6.20 10.17
C ARG A 219 -13.49 -6.16 8.67
N TYR A 220 -12.84 -5.19 8.04
CA TYR A 220 -12.98 -4.89 6.63
C TYR A 220 -11.82 -5.49 5.84
N ALA A 221 -12.12 -6.34 4.86
CA ALA A 221 -11.18 -6.72 3.82
C ALA A 221 -11.15 -5.63 2.74
N VAL A 222 -10.00 -5.07 2.41
CA VAL A 222 -9.87 -4.14 1.28
C VAL A 222 -9.24 -4.88 0.11
N ILE A 223 -10.01 -5.01 -0.98
CA ILE A 223 -9.61 -5.75 -2.17
C ILE A 223 -9.65 -4.85 -3.40
N GLY A 224 -8.81 -5.18 -4.37
CA GLY A 224 -8.64 -4.42 -5.60
C GLY A 224 -7.39 -4.85 -6.34
N GLU A 225 -7.28 -4.44 -7.59
CA GLU A 225 -6.13 -4.74 -8.44
C GLU A 225 -4.82 -4.17 -7.86
N ASN A 226 -3.70 -4.75 -8.26
CA ASN A 226 -2.38 -4.24 -7.87
C ASN A 226 -2.17 -2.86 -8.51
N GLY A 227 -1.84 -1.86 -7.69
CA GLY A 227 -1.75 -0.47 -8.14
C GLY A 227 -3.09 0.29 -8.19
N ALA A 228 -4.19 -0.29 -7.69
CA ALA A 228 -5.46 0.42 -7.52
C ALA A 228 -5.41 1.50 -6.42
N GLY A 229 -4.42 1.44 -5.51
CA GLY A 229 -4.22 2.43 -4.45
C GLY A 229 -4.60 1.96 -3.04
N LYS A 230 -4.66 0.65 -2.78
CA LYS A 230 -5.00 0.06 -1.46
C LYS A 230 -4.09 0.58 -0.33
N THR A 231 -2.78 0.40 -0.49
CA THR A 231 -1.77 0.92 0.44
C THR A 231 -1.84 2.44 0.57
N THR A 232 -2.04 3.15 -0.54
CA THR A 232 -2.16 4.61 -0.54
C THR A 232 -3.37 5.09 0.25
N LEU A 233 -4.51 4.38 0.15
CA LEU A 233 -5.70 4.67 0.95
C LEU A 233 -5.39 4.52 2.45
N LEU A 234 -4.77 3.41 2.87
CA LEU A 234 -4.37 3.21 4.26
C LEU A 234 -3.39 4.30 4.74
N GLN A 235 -2.43 4.69 3.91
CA GLN A 235 -1.50 5.77 4.22
C GLN A 235 -2.20 7.11 4.40
N HIS A 236 -3.20 7.43 3.58
CA HIS A 236 -3.97 8.68 3.72
C HIS A 236 -4.83 8.68 4.98
N ILE A 237 -5.40 7.52 5.36
CA ILE A 237 -6.11 7.35 6.64
C ILE A 237 -5.13 7.54 7.80
N ALA A 238 -3.97 6.89 7.76
CA ALA A 238 -2.96 6.94 8.81
C ALA A 238 -2.29 8.31 8.95
N ALA A 239 -2.29 9.13 7.90
CA ALA A 239 -1.78 10.50 7.93
C ALA A 239 -2.87 11.53 8.25
N TRP A 240 -4.10 11.10 8.61
CA TRP A 240 -5.25 11.98 8.86
C TRP A 240 -5.49 13.03 7.76
N LYS A 241 -5.16 12.70 6.50
CA LYS A 241 -5.28 13.63 5.36
C LYS A 241 -6.74 13.93 4.99
N PHE A 242 -7.68 13.14 5.50
CA PHE A 242 -9.10 13.32 5.21
C PHE A 242 -9.74 14.38 6.12
N PRO A 243 -10.28 15.48 5.56
CA PRO A 243 -10.97 16.49 6.36
C PRO A 243 -12.20 15.86 7.04
N GLY A 244 -12.34 16.10 8.35
CA GLY A 244 -13.43 15.56 9.16
C GLY A 244 -13.17 14.16 9.72
N PHE A 245 -12.00 13.55 9.49
CA PHE A 245 -11.66 12.27 10.11
C PHE A 245 -11.62 12.39 11.65
N PRO A 246 -12.23 11.46 12.41
CA PRO A 246 -12.28 11.57 13.87
C PRO A 246 -10.89 11.61 14.53
N THR A 247 -10.57 12.71 15.20
CA THR A 247 -9.26 12.94 15.85
C THR A 247 -9.09 12.22 17.19
N HIS A 248 -10.18 11.69 17.76
CA HIS A 248 -10.15 10.94 19.02
C HIS A 248 -9.91 9.44 18.82
N LEU A 249 -9.82 8.95 17.59
CA LEU A 249 -9.54 7.54 17.32
C LEU A 249 -8.04 7.28 17.30
N ARG A 250 -7.60 6.24 18.01
CA ARG A 250 -6.25 5.72 17.83
C ARG A 250 -6.23 4.91 16.54
N VAL A 251 -5.61 5.46 15.51
CA VAL A 251 -5.40 4.77 14.22
C VAL A 251 -3.96 4.26 14.20
N LEU A 252 -3.77 3.03 13.75
CA LEU A 252 -2.44 2.47 13.59
C LEU A 252 -2.31 1.80 12.24
N HIS A 253 -1.25 2.15 11.52
CA HIS A 253 -0.90 1.49 10.27
C HIS A 253 0.42 0.77 10.41
N VAL A 254 0.38 -0.56 10.24
CA VAL A 254 1.58 -1.39 10.19
C VAL A 254 2.07 -1.40 8.76
N ARG A 255 3.21 -0.73 8.53
CA ARG A 255 3.87 -0.73 7.23
C ARG A 255 4.70 -1.99 7.05
N GLN A 256 4.92 -2.35 5.80
CA GLN A 256 5.94 -3.30 5.43
C GLN A 256 7.32 -2.63 5.64
N GLU A 257 8.09 -3.17 6.61
CA GLU A 257 9.48 -2.82 6.99
C GLU A 257 9.68 -1.78 8.12
N LEU A 258 10.45 -2.20 9.13
CA LEU A 258 11.05 -1.35 10.16
C LEU A 258 12.38 -0.80 9.62
N SER A 259 12.58 0.51 9.66
CA SER A 259 13.89 1.12 9.40
C SER A 259 14.90 0.76 10.51
N THR A 260 16.15 0.60 10.11
CA THR A 260 17.26 -0.04 10.86
C THR A 260 17.89 0.77 11.98
N GLU A 261 17.26 1.84 12.48
CA GLU A 261 17.99 2.89 13.19
C GLU A 261 18.18 2.67 14.71
N SER A 262 17.49 1.71 15.32
CA SER A 262 17.65 1.40 16.76
C SER A 262 18.60 0.22 16.98
N GLU A 263 19.84 0.54 17.36
CA GLU A 263 20.96 -0.37 17.22
C GLU A 263 21.15 -1.42 18.33
N GLU A 264 20.45 -1.30 19.47
CA GLU A 264 20.71 -2.14 20.66
C GLU A 264 19.45 -2.64 21.40
N THR A 265 18.24 -2.27 20.96
CA THR A 265 17.02 -2.67 21.67
C THR A 265 16.68 -4.14 21.44
N THR A 266 16.25 -4.80 22.52
CA THR A 266 15.74 -6.19 22.45
C THR A 266 14.36 -6.21 21.82
N CYS A 267 13.94 -7.36 21.27
CA CYS A 267 12.65 -7.49 20.62
C CYS A 267 11.48 -7.21 21.57
N LEU A 268 11.54 -7.76 22.78
CA LEU A 268 10.53 -7.52 23.81
C LEU A 268 10.47 -6.03 24.19
N GLN A 269 11.63 -5.40 24.34
CA GLN A 269 11.69 -4.00 24.69
C GLN A 269 11.14 -3.12 23.57
N ALA A 270 11.50 -3.35 22.31
CA ALA A 270 10.95 -2.58 21.20
C ALA A 270 9.43 -2.68 21.06
N VAL A 271 8.83 -3.83 21.37
CA VAL A 271 7.36 -3.99 21.42
C VAL A 271 6.74 -3.16 22.55
N LEU A 272 7.36 -3.15 23.73
CA LEU A 272 6.91 -2.35 24.87
C LEU A 272 7.11 -0.85 24.65
N GLU A 273 8.17 -0.48 23.95
CA GLU A 273 8.53 0.90 23.66
C GLU A 273 7.74 1.50 22.49
N ALA A 274 7.08 0.67 21.67
CA ALA A 274 6.26 1.12 20.55
C ALA A 274 5.02 1.91 20.99
N ASP A 275 4.51 1.69 22.20
CA ASP A 275 3.41 2.47 22.76
C ASP A 275 3.93 3.80 23.34
N VAL A 276 4.01 4.81 22.46
CA VAL A 276 4.49 6.16 22.80
C VAL A 276 3.65 6.79 23.91
N GLU A 277 2.36 6.49 23.99
CA GLU A 277 1.48 7.02 25.04
C GLU A 277 1.86 6.44 26.40
N VAL A 278 2.01 5.12 26.50
CA VAL A 278 2.44 4.46 27.75
C VAL A 278 3.83 4.92 28.15
N GLN A 279 4.75 5.07 27.20
CA GLN A 279 6.09 5.61 27.49
C GLN A 279 6.04 7.03 28.05
N ALA A 280 5.29 7.93 27.41
CA ALA A 280 5.16 9.32 27.86
C ALA A 280 4.53 9.38 29.26
N LEU A 281 3.52 8.56 29.53
CA LEU A 281 2.88 8.47 30.85
C LEU A 281 3.84 7.93 31.92
N ARG A 282 4.67 6.92 31.61
CA ARG A 282 5.70 6.41 32.53
C ARG A 282 6.84 7.40 32.79
N GLN A 283 7.20 8.21 31.79
CA GLN A 283 8.19 9.28 31.99
C GLN A 283 7.60 10.38 32.88
N GLU A 284 6.34 10.75 32.66
CA GLU A 284 5.64 11.73 33.48
C GLU A 284 5.42 11.22 34.90
N GLU A 285 5.05 9.95 35.08
CA GLU A 285 4.97 9.27 36.39
C GLU A 285 6.30 9.39 37.16
N LYS A 286 7.42 9.02 36.53
CA LYS A 286 8.76 9.14 37.16
C LYS A 286 9.10 10.58 37.53
N ARG A 287 8.73 11.54 36.68
CA ARG A 287 8.97 12.95 36.92
C ARG A 287 8.14 13.46 38.10
N LEU A 288 6.85 13.14 38.14
CA LEU A 288 5.95 13.54 39.21
C LEU A 288 6.36 12.92 40.55
N LEU A 289 6.74 11.64 40.56
CA LEU A 289 7.29 10.99 41.75
C LEU A 289 8.56 11.68 42.25
N ALA A 290 9.49 12.03 41.37
CA ALA A 290 10.70 12.75 41.76
C ALA A 290 10.41 14.16 42.31
N LEU A 291 9.40 14.87 41.76
CA LEU A 291 8.97 16.17 42.27
C LEU A 291 8.35 16.07 43.67
N LEU A 292 7.52 15.05 43.89
CA LEU A 292 6.89 14.78 45.19
C LEU A 292 7.93 14.34 46.23
N GLU A 293 8.94 13.52 45.85
CA GLU A 293 10.04 13.14 46.75
C GLU A 293 10.90 14.35 47.17
N HIS A 294 11.10 15.33 46.30
CA HIS A 294 11.92 16.53 46.58
C HIS A 294 11.21 17.61 47.41
N GLN A 295 9.88 17.70 47.37
CA GLN A 295 9.13 18.73 48.08
C GLN A 295 8.89 18.41 49.57
N ASP A 296 9.16 17.17 49.98
CA ASP A 296 8.67 16.61 51.24
C ASP A 296 9.77 15.90 52.06
N GLU A 297 11.02 16.40 52.00
CA GLU A 297 12.19 15.90 52.76
C GLU A 297 12.05 15.97 54.31
N GLY A 298 10.85 16.24 54.84
CA GLY A 298 10.57 16.40 56.27
C GLY A 298 9.41 15.58 56.86
N SER A 299 8.66 14.80 56.07
CA SER A 299 7.51 14.01 56.55
C SER A 299 7.71 12.50 56.31
N GLU A 300 7.28 11.65 57.25
CA GLU A 300 7.33 10.18 57.15
C GLU A 300 6.42 9.61 56.04
N ASP A 301 5.63 10.47 55.37
CA ASP A 301 4.59 10.09 54.42
C ASP A 301 5.11 9.76 53.00
N VAL A 302 6.34 10.15 52.65
CA VAL A 302 6.91 9.91 51.29
C VAL A 302 7.15 8.42 51.01
N ALA A 303 7.48 7.64 52.04
CA ALA A 303 7.63 6.19 51.90
C ALA A 303 6.29 5.49 51.57
N ALA A 304 5.16 6.12 51.91
CA ALA A 304 3.82 5.61 51.61
C ALA A 304 3.35 5.88 50.17
N ILE A 305 3.97 6.83 49.46
CA ILE A 305 3.57 7.24 48.09
C ILE A 305 3.99 6.21 47.03
N LYS A 306 4.89 5.26 47.36
CA LYS A 306 5.27 4.16 46.46
C LYS A 306 4.16 3.11 46.28
N ASP A 307 3.24 3.01 47.23
CA ASP A 307 2.10 2.11 47.11
C ASP A 307 0.90 2.83 46.47
N ARG A 308 0.54 2.38 45.26
CA ARG A 308 -0.56 2.92 44.42
C ARG A 308 -1.91 3.02 45.15
N SER A 309 -2.09 2.28 46.25
CA SER A 309 -3.31 2.26 47.08
C SER A 309 -3.37 3.34 48.17
N LEU A 310 -2.23 3.94 48.54
CA LEU A 310 -2.15 4.97 49.60
C LEU A 310 -2.26 6.39 49.04
N ILE A 311 -2.06 6.55 47.73
CA ILE A 311 -2.15 7.82 46.98
C ILE A 311 -3.57 8.40 46.99
N GLU A 312 -4.62 7.57 47.11
CA GLU A 312 -6.00 8.04 47.23
C GLU A 312 -6.26 8.83 48.53
N LYS A 313 -5.47 8.58 49.58
CA LYS A 313 -5.66 9.17 50.93
C LYS A 313 -4.65 10.26 51.29
N ALA A 314 -3.65 10.49 50.44
CA ALA A 314 -2.67 11.55 50.64
C ALA A 314 -3.32 12.91 50.34
N GLU A 315 -3.24 13.85 51.28
CA GLU A 315 -3.57 15.26 51.11
C GLU A 315 -2.42 16.07 51.69
N GLY A 316 -1.80 16.92 50.87
CA GLY A 316 -0.75 17.83 51.31
C GLY A 316 -1.32 19.18 51.71
N THR A 317 -0.59 19.93 52.53
CA THR A 317 -0.94 21.31 52.90
C THR A 317 -0.63 22.34 51.80
N ASP A 318 0.14 21.96 50.77
CA ASP A 318 0.59 22.86 49.70
C ASP A 318 -0.25 22.68 48.41
N ASP A 319 -0.69 23.79 47.80
CA ASP A 319 -1.53 23.77 46.59
C ASP A 319 -0.82 23.16 45.37
N ASN A 320 0.51 23.33 45.28
CA ASN A 320 1.30 22.75 44.18
C ASN A 320 1.45 21.22 44.33
N PHE A 321 1.62 20.74 45.57
CA PHE A 321 1.70 19.31 45.88
C PHE A 321 0.37 18.61 45.53
N ASN A 322 -0.77 19.19 45.91
CA ASN A 322 -2.08 18.63 45.60
C ASN A 322 -2.35 18.58 44.09
N ARG A 323 -1.89 19.57 43.32
CA ARG A 323 -2.02 19.58 41.86
C ARG A 323 -1.16 18.51 41.18
N GLU A 324 0.07 18.32 41.64
CA GLU A 324 0.97 17.25 41.15
C GLU A 324 0.42 15.86 41.50
N LEU A 325 -0.16 15.70 42.68
CA LEU A 325 -0.84 14.48 43.12
C LEU A 325 -2.09 14.17 42.29
N GLU A 326 -2.93 15.17 42.00
CA GLU A 326 -4.11 15.01 41.15
C GLU A 326 -3.70 14.60 39.73
N ARG A 327 -2.65 15.23 39.18
CA ARG A 327 -2.09 14.82 37.89
C ARG A 327 -1.54 13.40 37.90
N LEU A 328 -0.88 12.98 38.98
CA LEU A 328 -0.38 11.62 39.14
C LEU A 328 -1.53 10.60 39.19
N LYS A 329 -2.66 10.94 39.86
CA LYS A 329 -3.88 10.11 39.85
C LYS A 329 -4.44 9.95 38.42
N GLU A 330 -4.54 11.03 37.64
CA GLU A 330 -4.97 10.97 36.24
C GLU A 330 -4.04 10.07 35.39
N VAL A 331 -2.72 10.17 35.60
CA VAL A 331 -1.72 9.33 34.92
C VAL A 331 -1.91 7.86 35.29
N TYR A 332 -2.12 7.53 36.56
CA TYR A 332 -2.36 6.15 36.99
C TYR A 332 -3.68 5.58 36.47
N GLU A 333 -4.76 6.35 36.47
CA GLU A 333 -6.03 5.95 35.85
C GLU A 333 -5.83 5.65 34.36
N ARG A 334 -5.07 6.49 33.66
CA ARG A 334 -4.79 6.29 32.24
C ARG A 334 -3.92 5.06 31.98
N LEU A 335 -2.85 4.86 32.77
CA LEU A 335 -2.01 3.66 32.70
C LEU A 335 -2.80 2.38 33.01
N GLN A 336 -3.76 2.44 33.92
CA GLN A 336 -4.64 1.31 34.24
C GLN A 336 -5.61 1.01 33.10
N LEU A 337 -6.19 2.03 32.46
CA LEU A 337 -7.03 1.85 31.26
C LEU A 337 -6.25 1.23 30.10
N LEU A 338 -4.97 1.57 29.95
CA LEU A 338 -4.08 1.00 28.94
C LEU A 338 -3.53 -0.39 29.35
N SER A 339 -3.88 -0.88 30.54
CA SER A 339 -3.41 -2.16 31.09
C SER A 339 -1.88 -2.29 31.05
N ALA A 340 -1.18 -1.20 31.38
CA ALA A 340 0.28 -1.10 31.29
C ALA A 340 1.02 -2.08 32.22
N ASP A 341 0.40 -2.49 33.32
CA ASP A 341 0.99 -3.42 34.30
C ASP A 341 1.11 -4.85 33.74
N THR A 342 0.19 -5.25 32.85
CA THR A 342 0.21 -6.57 32.20
C THR A 342 0.94 -6.55 30.85
N ALA A 343 1.44 -5.39 30.42
CA ALA A 343 2.00 -5.18 29.08
C ALA A 343 3.16 -6.14 28.77
N THR A 344 4.06 -6.40 29.71
CA THR A 344 5.20 -7.32 29.52
C THR A 344 4.74 -8.75 29.24
N SER A 345 3.75 -9.23 30.00
CA SER A 345 3.19 -10.58 29.83
C SER A 345 2.42 -10.69 28.52
N ARG A 346 1.63 -9.68 28.15
CA ARG A 346 0.93 -9.62 26.85
C ARG A 346 1.91 -9.55 25.68
N ALA A 347 2.95 -8.72 25.76
CA ALA A 347 3.99 -8.60 24.74
C ALA A 347 4.70 -9.95 24.50
N SER A 348 5.09 -10.64 25.57
CA SER A 348 5.70 -11.96 25.47
C SER A 348 4.73 -13.02 24.92
N MET A 349 3.45 -12.94 25.27
CA MET A 349 2.39 -13.81 24.74
C MET A 349 2.24 -13.63 23.22
N ILE A 350 2.14 -12.38 22.75
CA ILE A 350 2.00 -12.02 21.33
C ILE A 350 3.26 -12.44 20.54
N LEU A 351 4.45 -12.12 21.05
CA LEU A 351 5.72 -12.53 20.43
C LEU A 351 5.82 -14.07 20.37
N SER A 352 5.45 -14.77 21.44
CA SER A 352 5.41 -16.23 21.44
C SER A 352 4.40 -16.78 20.43
N GLY A 353 3.25 -16.13 20.23
CA GLY A 353 2.29 -16.49 19.19
C GLY A 353 2.87 -16.37 17.78
N LEU A 354 3.66 -15.32 17.53
CA LEU A 354 4.36 -15.06 16.27
C LEU A 354 5.67 -15.85 16.08
N GLN A 355 5.86 -16.93 16.85
CA GLN A 355 7.02 -17.85 16.81
C GLN A 355 8.32 -17.35 17.44
N PHE A 356 8.35 -16.25 18.20
CA PHE A 356 9.58 -15.85 18.89
C PHE A 356 9.85 -16.77 20.08
N THR A 357 11.01 -17.44 20.07
CA THR A 357 11.47 -18.18 21.26
C THR A 357 11.81 -17.21 22.40
N PRO A 358 11.81 -17.67 23.66
CA PRO A 358 12.22 -16.83 24.78
C PRO A 358 13.61 -16.21 24.57
N GLU A 359 14.55 -16.94 23.98
CA GLU A 359 15.89 -16.44 23.65
C GLU A 359 15.85 -15.35 22.56
N MET A 360 14.97 -15.48 21.57
CA MET A 360 14.80 -14.45 20.54
C MET A 360 14.15 -13.17 21.09
N GLN A 361 13.26 -13.28 22.08
CA GLN A 361 12.60 -12.11 22.68
C GLN A 361 13.60 -11.16 23.35
N ILE A 362 14.68 -11.70 23.92
CA ILE A 362 15.78 -10.95 24.52
C ILE A 362 16.91 -10.65 23.54
N SER A 363 16.85 -11.15 22.30
CA SER A 363 17.87 -10.88 21.29
C SER A 363 17.74 -9.47 20.68
N PRO A 364 18.85 -8.84 20.23
CA PRO A 364 18.81 -7.55 19.56
C PRO A 364 18.16 -7.60 18.17
N LEU A 365 17.40 -6.57 17.80
CA LEU A 365 16.72 -6.46 16.49
C LEU A 365 17.65 -6.56 15.27
N LYS A 366 18.90 -6.11 15.41
CA LYS A 366 19.91 -6.20 14.35
C LYS A 366 20.19 -7.63 13.89
N SER A 367 20.13 -8.59 14.82
CA SER A 367 20.39 -10.00 14.55
C SER A 367 19.27 -10.70 13.79
N LEU A 368 18.08 -10.10 13.77
CA LEU A 368 16.90 -10.64 13.11
C LEU A 368 16.86 -10.26 11.62
N SER A 369 16.34 -11.19 10.80
CA SER A 369 16.06 -10.93 9.38
C SER A 369 14.88 -9.96 9.21
N GLY A 370 14.74 -9.37 8.03
CA GLY A 370 13.65 -8.42 7.73
C GLY A 370 12.24 -8.98 8.02
N GLY A 371 12.00 -10.26 7.71
CA GLY A 371 10.73 -10.93 8.03
C GLY A 371 10.46 -11.02 9.53
N TRP A 372 11.46 -11.33 10.34
CA TRP A 372 11.32 -11.33 11.80
C TRP A 372 11.09 -9.92 12.36
N ARG A 373 11.74 -8.89 11.80
CA ARG A 373 11.48 -7.49 12.16
C ARG A 373 10.04 -7.09 11.85
N MET A 374 9.51 -7.47 10.69
CA MET A 374 8.10 -7.25 10.37
C MET A 374 7.16 -7.89 11.41
N ARG A 375 7.50 -9.09 11.92
CA ARG A 375 6.73 -9.71 13.01
C ARG A 375 6.80 -8.92 14.33
N VAL A 376 7.93 -8.27 14.62
CA VAL A 376 8.03 -7.36 15.79
C VAL A 376 7.11 -6.15 15.61
N ALA A 377 7.08 -5.53 14.41
CA ALA A 377 6.16 -4.43 14.12
C ALA A 377 4.69 -4.84 14.27
N LEU A 378 4.34 -6.03 13.78
CA LEU A 378 3.03 -6.60 13.97
C LEU A 378 2.74 -6.83 15.46
N ALA A 379 3.69 -7.39 16.23
CA ALA A 379 3.54 -7.61 17.67
C ALA A 379 3.28 -6.30 18.43
N ALA A 380 4.03 -5.25 18.11
CA ALA A 380 3.85 -3.91 18.65
C ALA A 380 2.44 -3.38 18.38
N ALA A 381 1.96 -3.49 17.13
CA ALA A 381 0.63 -3.05 16.76
C ALA A 381 -0.50 -3.82 17.47
N LEU A 382 -0.31 -5.13 17.65
CA LEU A 382 -1.28 -5.96 18.38
C LEU A 382 -1.29 -5.67 19.88
N LEU A 383 -0.17 -5.25 20.47
CA LEU A 383 -0.09 -4.87 21.88
C LEU A 383 -0.79 -3.53 22.17
N ILE A 384 -0.62 -2.55 21.27
CA ILE A 384 -1.19 -1.20 21.38
C ILE A 384 -2.73 -1.24 21.40
N GLU A 385 -3.32 -2.21 20.70
CA GLU A 385 -4.77 -2.37 20.56
C GLU A 385 -5.48 -1.05 20.16
N PRO A 386 -5.16 -0.49 18.96
CA PRO A 386 -5.75 0.76 18.48
C PRO A 386 -7.26 0.65 18.23
N ASP A 387 -7.98 1.79 18.13
CA ASP A 387 -9.40 1.77 17.78
C ASP A 387 -9.64 1.39 16.31
N LEU A 388 -8.67 1.73 15.45
CA LEU A 388 -8.63 1.35 14.04
C LEU A 388 -7.25 0.76 13.71
N LEU A 389 -7.19 -0.58 13.60
CA LEU A 389 -5.99 -1.30 13.18
C LEU A 389 -5.97 -1.47 11.67
N MET A 390 -4.89 -1.07 11.00
CA MET A 390 -4.71 -1.23 9.56
C MET A 390 -3.50 -2.12 9.27
N LEU A 391 -3.74 -3.26 8.63
CA LEU A 391 -2.73 -4.25 8.28
C LEU A 391 -2.62 -4.35 6.75
N ASP A 392 -1.44 -4.06 6.22
CA ASP A 392 -1.14 -4.22 4.79
C ASP A 392 -0.32 -5.49 4.57
N GLU A 393 -0.93 -6.49 3.92
CA GLU A 393 -0.36 -7.82 3.63
C GLU A 393 0.34 -8.50 4.82
N PRO A 394 -0.36 -8.71 5.96
CA PRO A 394 0.26 -9.23 7.18
C PRO A 394 0.73 -10.69 7.05
N THR A 395 0.22 -11.46 6.09
CA THR A 395 0.50 -12.90 5.92
C THR A 395 1.79 -13.19 5.16
N ASN A 396 2.33 -12.23 4.39
CA ASN A 396 3.43 -12.47 3.45
C ASN A 396 4.76 -12.93 4.08
N HIS A 397 4.99 -12.59 5.35
CA HIS A 397 6.23 -12.94 6.09
C HIS A 397 5.95 -13.90 7.27
N LEU A 398 4.74 -14.45 7.32
CA LEU A 398 4.28 -15.36 8.36
C LEU A 398 4.29 -16.80 7.85
N ASP A 399 4.76 -17.70 8.70
CA ASP A 399 4.59 -19.13 8.49
C ASP A 399 3.17 -19.53 8.87
N LEU A 400 2.74 -20.69 8.37
CA LEU A 400 1.40 -21.22 8.63
C LEU A 400 1.00 -21.17 10.11
N GLU A 401 1.89 -21.52 11.04
CA GLU A 401 1.58 -21.47 12.47
C GLU A 401 1.32 -20.05 12.98
N ALA A 402 2.13 -19.07 12.56
CA ALA A 402 1.92 -17.68 12.93
C ALA A 402 0.67 -17.08 12.26
N VAL A 403 0.36 -17.47 11.01
CA VAL A 403 -0.89 -17.08 10.33
C VAL A 403 -2.09 -17.59 11.10
N ILE A 404 -2.12 -18.87 11.49
CA ILE A 404 -3.22 -19.47 12.27
C ILE A 404 -3.42 -18.75 13.60
N TRP A 405 -2.32 -18.43 14.28
CA TRP A 405 -2.40 -17.68 15.54
C TRP A 405 -2.96 -16.27 15.33
N LEU A 406 -2.48 -15.57 14.29
CA LEU A 406 -2.96 -14.24 13.94
C LEU A 406 -4.45 -14.25 13.54
N GLU A 407 -4.90 -15.24 12.78
CA GLU A 407 -6.31 -15.44 12.43
C GLU A 407 -7.19 -15.47 13.69
N ARG A 408 -6.83 -16.31 14.66
CA ARG A 408 -7.57 -16.44 15.93
C ARG A 408 -7.53 -15.16 16.75
N TYR A 409 -6.36 -14.52 16.83
CA TYR A 409 -6.22 -13.25 17.55
C TYR A 409 -7.11 -12.15 16.94
N LEU A 410 -7.15 -12.05 15.62
CA LEU A 410 -7.95 -11.03 14.92
C LEU A 410 -9.45 -11.33 14.91
N GLN A 411 -9.86 -12.60 15.00
CA GLN A 411 -11.27 -12.97 15.17
C GLN A 411 -11.88 -12.40 16.45
N ASP A 412 -11.11 -12.45 17.54
CA ASP A 412 -11.51 -11.96 18.87
C ASP A 412 -11.12 -10.48 19.10
N TYR A 413 -10.59 -9.81 18.08
CA TYR A 413 -10.14 -8.42 18.21
C TYR A 413 -11.30 -7.47 18.59
N PRO A 414 -11.17 -6.69 19.68
CA PRO A 414 -12.27 -5.94 20.26
C PRO A 414 -12.61 -4.61 19.55
N HIS A 415 -11.79 -4.18 18.59
CA HIS A 415 -11.92 -2.92 17.85
C HIS A 415 -12.10 -3.14 16.34
N THR A 416 -12.00 -2.06 15.55
CA THR A 416 -12.15 -2.13 14.09
C THR A 416 -10.82 -2.48 13.45
N ALA A 417 -10.82 -3.38 12.47
CA ALA A 417 -9.63 -3.72 11.69
C ALA A 417 -9.88 -3.56 10.19
N ILE A 418 -8.91 -3.01 9.47
CA ILE A 418 -8.88 -2.95 8.01
C ILE A 418 -7.68 -3.79 7.56
N ILE A 419 -7.95 -4.79 6.72
CA ILE A 419 -6.96 -5.78 6.31
C ILE A 419 -6.89 -5.75 4.78
N VAL A 420 -5.70 -5.50 4.25
CA VAL A 420 -5.37 -5.79 2.86
C VAL A 420 -4.62 -7.12 2.85
N SER A 421 -5.15 -8.11 2.13
CA SER A 421 -4.44 -9.38 1.94
C SER A 421 -4.80 -10.01 0.60
N HIS A 422 -3.86 -10.75 0.03
CA HIS A 422 -4.11 -11.66 -1.09
C HIS A 422 -4.55 -13.08 -0.65
N ASP A 423 -4.51 -13.40 0.65
CA ASP A 423 -4.90 -14.71 1.19
C ASP A 423 -6.41 -14.80 1.43
N ARG A 424 -7.08 -15.64 0.62
CA ARG A 424 -8.53 -15.86 0.71
C ARG A 424 -8.95 -16.56 1.99
N GLY A 425 -8.18 -17.54 2.45
CA GLY A 425 -8.49 -18.29 3.67
C GLY A 425 -8.48 -17.36 4.87
N PHE A 426 -7.44 -16.53 4.96
CA PHE A 426 -7.28 -15.52 6.00
C PHE A 426 -8.42 -14.50 5.99
N LEU A 427 -8.71 -13.88 4.82
CA LEU A 427 -9.80 -12.91 4.69
C LEU A 427 -11.16 -13.52 5.02
N ASN A 428 -11.41 -14.77 4.62
CA ASN A 428 -12.67 -15.46 4.89
C ASN A 428 -12.84 -15.79 6.38
N ALA A 429 -11.75 -16.11 7.08
CA ALA A 429 -11.75 -16.44 8.50
C ALA A 429 -11.89 -15.19 9.40
N VAL A 430 -11.29 -14.07 9.01
CA VAL A 430 -11.19 -12.87 9.87
C VAL A 430 -12.24 -11.81 9.53
N CYS A 431 -12.47 -11.51 8.24
CA CYS A 431 -13.23 -10.32 7.84
C CYS A 431 -14.75 -10.54 7.88
N THR A 432 -15.49 -9.52 8.31
CA THR A 432 -16.96 -9.49 8.38
C THR A 432 -17.58 -8.79 7.18
N ASP A 433 -16.83 -7.89 6.55
CA ASP A 433 -17.25 -7.02 5.48
C ASP A 433 -16.11 -6.89 4.47
N THR A 434 -16.43 -6.74 3.18
CA THR A 434 -15.44 -6.60 2.11
C THR A 434 -15.66 -5.29 1.36
N ILE A 435 -14.58 -4.54 1.14
CA ILE A 435 -14.56 -3.27 0.43
C ILE A 435 -13.81 -3.51 -0.89
N GLU A 436 -14.54 -3.43 -1.99
CA GLU A 436 -13.97 -3.54 -3.34
C GLU A 436 -13.64 -2.15 -3.88
N LEU A 437 -12.36 -1.93 -4.15
CA LEU A 437 -11.84 -0.75 -4.83
C LEU A 437 -11.85 -1.00 -6.34
N LYS A 438 -12.85 -0.46 -7.04
CA LYS A 438 -12.98 -0.58 -8.51
C LYS A 438 -13.41 0.75 -9.13
N HIS A 439 -12.81 1.11 -10.27
CA HIS A 439 -13.13 2.34 -11.02
C HIS A 439 -13.13 3.62 -10.18
N LYS A 440 -12.13 3.77 -9.30
CA LYS A 440 -11.99 4.91 -8.37
C LYS A 440 -13.13 5.06 -7.35
N LYS A 441 -13.91 4.00 -7.13
CA LYS A 441 -15.02 3.93 -6.17
C LYS A 441 -14.80 2.80 -5.16
N LEU A 442 -15.38 2.96 -3.98
CA LEU A 442 -15.45 1.93 -2.94
C LEU A 442 -16.84 1.32 -2.94
N ILE A 443 -16.91 0.00 -3.11
CA ILE A 443 -18.14 -0.78 -3.06
C ILE A 443 -18.09 -1.66 -1.81
N TYR A 444 -19.09 -1.54 -0.95
CA TYR A 444 -19.17 -2.28 0.32
C TYR A 444 -20.04 -3.52 0.15
N TRP A 445 -19.52 -4.65 0.59
CA TRP A 445 -20.17 -5.95 0.57
C TRP A 445 -20.22 -6.50 2.00
N ARG A 446 -21.40 -6.98 2.41
CA ARG A 446 -21.58 -7.57 3.74
C ARG A 446 -21.41 -9.07 3.68
N GLY A 447 -20.64 -9.62 4.62
CA GLY A 447 -20.36 -11.04 4.74
C GLY A 447 -18.87 -11.36 4.56
N ASN A 448 -18.56 -12.64 4.72
CA ASN A 448 -17.21 -13.16 4.53
C ASN A 448 -16.81 -13.11 3.04
N PHE A 449 -15.54 -13.43 2.76
CA PHE A 449 -14.98 -13.35 1.41
C PHE A 449 -15.73 -14.25 0.41
N ASP A 450 -16.13 -15.46 0.82
CA ASP A 450 -16.89 -16.38 -0.06
C ASP A 450 -18.27 -15.83 -0.44
N MET A 451 -18.96 -15.17 0.50
CA MET A 451 -20.23 -14.48 0.23
C MET A 451 -20.03 -13.33 -0.74
N TYR A 452 -18.95 -12.55 -0.57
CA TYR A 452 -18.59 -11.49 -1.52
C TYR A 452 -18.40 -12.05 -2.94
N VAL A 453 -17.62 -13.12 -3.12
CA VAL A 453 -17.38 -13.72 -4.44
C VAL A 453 -18.70 -14.16 -5.09
N LYS A 454 -19.60 -14.78 -4.32
CA LYS A 454 -20.93 -15.18 -4.81
C LYS A 454 -21.79 -13.97 -5.21
N GLN A 455 -21.91 -12.97 -4.33
CA GLN A 455 -22.69 -11.76 -4.58
C GLN A 455 -22.15 -10.96 -5.78
N ARG A 456 -20.83 -10.87 -5.92
CA ARG A 456 -20.15 -10.23 -7.05
C ARG A 456 -20.49 -10.94 -8.35
N ASN A 457 -20.36 -12.27 -8.38
CA ASN A 457 -20.67 -13.07 -9.57
C ASN A 457 -22.15 -12.99 -9.96
N GLU A 458 -23.06 -12.99 -8.99
CA GLU A 458 -24.50 -12.79 -9.24
C GLU A 458 -24.79 -11.39 -9.79
N LYS A 459 -24.19 -10.35 -9.22
CA LYS A 459 -24.32 -8.98 -9.70
C LYS A 459 -23.80 -8.84 -11.14
N GLN A 460 -22.62 -9.37 -11.44
CA GLN A 460 -22.05 -9.35 -12.79
C GLN A 460 -22.93 -10.10 -13.80
N LYS A 461 -23.47 -11.28 -13.44
CA LYS A 461 -24.41 -12.02 -14.29
C LYS A 461 -25.70 -11.24 -14.55
N ASN A 462 -26.22 -10.56 -13.54
CA ASN A 462 -27.43 -9.75 -13.68
C ASN A 462 -27.18 -8.52 -14.56
N GLU A 463 -26.08 -7.80 -14.35
CA GLU A 463 -25.70 -6.66 -15.18
C GLU A 463 -25.44 -7.09 -16.63
N ALA A 464 -24.78 -8.22 -16.85
CA ALA A 464 -24.55 -8.78 -18.20
C ALA A 464 -25.87 -9.12 -18.91
N ARG A 465 -26.82 -9.75 -18.21
CA ARG A 465 -28.17 -10.04 -18.75
C ARG A 465 -28.95 -8.76 -19.07
N LEU A 466 -28.86 -7.74 -18.22
CA LEU A 466 -29.51 -6.45 -18.46
C LEU A 466 -28.92 -5.75 -19.69
N TYR A 467 -27.60 -5.77 -19.83
CA TYR A 467 -26.90 -5.22 -20.99
C TYR A 467 -27.23 -5.99 -22.28
N GLU A 468 -27.29 -7.32 -22.22
CA GLU A 468 -27.65 -8.15 -23.37
C GLU A 468 -29.11 -7.90 -23.81
N ALA A 469 -30.05 -7.83 -22.86
CA ALA A 469 -31.44 -7.47 -23.13
C ALA A 469 -31.59 -6.05 -23.70
N TYR A 470 -30.79 -5.11 -23.20
CA TYR A 470 -30.69 -3.76 -23.75
C TYR A 470 -30.21 -3.79 -25.21
N LYS A 471 -29.12 -4.50 -25.47
CA LYS A 471 -28.52 -4.64 -26.81
C LYS A 471 -29.49 -5.27 -27.80
N THR A 472 -30.15 -6.38 -27.44
CA THR A 472 -31.15 -7.02 -28.32
C THR A 472 -32.32 -6.09 -28.64
N LYS A 473 -32.82 -5.33 -27.65
CA LYS A 473 -33.88 -4.34 -27.89
C LYS A 473 -33.43 -3.23 -28.83
N ARG A 474 -32.22 -2.71 -28.61
CA ARG A 474 -31.60 -1.68 -29.44
C ARG A 474 -31.41 -2.17 -30.88
N ASP A 475 -30.85 -3.36 -31.06
CA ASP A 475 -30.59 -3.97 -32.36
C ASP A 475 -31.91 -4.20 -33.12
N HIS A 476 -32.97 -4.69 -32.45
CA HIS A 476 -34.29 -4.86 -33.07
C HIS A 476 -34.94 -3.52 -33.47
N MET A 477 -34.77 -2.46 -32.67
CA MET A 477 -35.25 -1.13 -33.03
C MET A 477 -34.48 -0.54 -34.21
N MET A 478 -33.15 -0.72 -34.23
CA MET A 478 -32.28 -0.28 -35.33
C MET A 478 -32.60 -1.01 -36.64
N GLU A 479 -32.77 -2.34 -36.60
CA GLU A 479 -33.15 -3.13 -37.77
C GLU A 479 -34.51 -2.67 -38.35
N PHE A 480 -35.46 -2.31 -37.49
CA PHE A 480 -36.72 -1.73 -37.93
C PHE A 480 -36.54 -0.33 -38.55
N ILE A 481 -35.71 0.52 -37.96
CA ILE A 481 -35.39 1.86 -38.48
C ILE A 481 -34.76 1.72 -39.87
N GLU A 482 -33.78 0.83 -40.05
CA GLU A 482 -33.12 0.58 -41.32
C GLU A 482 -34.08 0.05 -42.39
N LYS A 483 -34.89 -0.97 -42.05
CA LYS A 483 -35.86 -1.57 -42.98
C LYS A 483 -36.94 -0.60 -43.46
N PHE A 484 -37.34 0.36 -42.62
CA PHE A 484 -38.44 1.29 -42.93
C PHE A 484 -37.99 2.73 -43.20
N ARG A 485 -36.68 3.02 -43.22
CA ARG A 485 -36.09 4.36 -43.44
C ARG A 485 -36.53 4.99 -44.77
N ALA A 486 -36.67 4.16 -45.82
CA ALA A 486 -37.02 4.60 -47.17
C ALA A 486 -38.53 4.70 -47.44
N ASN A 487 -39.40 4.32 -46.48
CA ASN A 487 -40.83 4.18 -46.73
C ASN A 487 -41.63 5.36 -46.13
N ALA A 488 -42.04 6.30 -46.99
CA ALA A 488 -42.65 7.58 -46.59
C ALA A 488 -43.92 7.43 -45.71
N LYS A 489 -44.71 6.36 -45.88
CA LYS A 489 -45.94 6.13 -45.09
C LYS A 489 -45.69 5.76 -43.63
N ARG A 490 -44.47 5.37 -43.25
CA ARG A 490 -44.11 4.96 -41.88
C ARG A 490 -43.09 5.90 -41.21
N ALA A 491 -42.83 7.06 -41.83
CA ALA A 491 -41.84 8.03 -41.37
C ALA A 491 -42.08 8.50 -39.92
N SER A 492 -43.33 8.73 -39.50
CA SER A 492 -43.64 9.14 -38.12
C SER A 492 -43.31 8.04 -37.10
N ILE A 493 -43.53 6.77 -37.44
CA ILE A 493 -43.23 5.62 -36.58
C ILE A 493 -41.72 5.43 -36.47
N VAL A 494 -40.98 5.58 -37.57
CA VAL A 494 -39.51 5.52 -37.58
C VAL A 494 -38.92 6.65 -36.73
N GLN A 495 -39.41 7.89 -36.87
CA GLN A 495 -38.99 9.04 -36.05
C GLN A 495 -39.25 8.82 -34.55
N SER A 496 -40.39 8.22 -34.17
CA SER A 496 -40.67 7.88 -32.77
C SER A 496 -39.69 6.86 -32.20
N ARG A 497 -39.25 5.89 -33.01
CA ARG A 497 -38.29 4.85 -32.60
C ARG A 497 -36.86 5.38 -32.56
N ILE A 498 -36.49 6.32 -33.43
CA ILE A 498 -35.20 7.03 -33.36
C ILE A 498 -35.09 7.75 -32.01
N LYS A 499 -36.11 8.53 -31.64
CA LYS A 499 -36.16 9.19 -30.33
C LYS A 499 -36.15 8.22 -29.15
N ALA A 500 -36.79 7.05 -29.29
CA ALA A 500 -36.77 6.01 -28.28
C ALA A 500 -35.37 5.39 -28.12
N VAL A 501 -34.64 5.17 -29.23
CA VAL A 501 -33.25 4.69 -29.20
C VAL A 501 -32.32 5.75 -28.60
N GLU A 502 -32.47 7.04 -28.95
CA GLU A 502 -31.68 8.13 -28.35
C GLU A 502 -31.89 8.23 -26.84
N LYS A 503 -33.14 8.11 -26.36
CA LYS A 503 -33.43 8.08 -24.93
C LYS A 503 -32.86 6.82 -24.25
N MET A 504 -32.93 5.67 -24.92
CA MET A 504 -32.35 4.42 -24.44
C MET A 504 -30.82 4.48 -24.36
N ASP A 505 -30.15 5.09 -25.35
CA ASP A 505 -28.70 5.29 -25.36
C ASP A 505 -28.24 6.26 -24.25
N ALA A 506 -29.08 7.24 -23.86
CA ALA A 506 -28.80 8.13 -22.73
C ALA A 506 -28.89 7.43 -21.36
N GLU A 507 -29.76 6.42 -21.21
CA GLU A 507 -29.93 5.61 -20.00
C GLU A 507 -29.23 4.24 -20.11
N ALA A 508 -28.28 4.10 -21.05
CA ALA A 508 -27.68 2.82 -21.37
C ALA A 508 -26.97 2.21 -20.14
N PRO A 509 -27.24 0.93 -19.81
CA PRO A 509 -26.44 0.24 -18.81
C PRO A 509 -24.99 0.17 -19.29
N ALA A 510 -24.05 0.40 -18.38
CA ALA A 510 -22.63 0.32 -18.70
C ALA A 510 -22.30 -1.08 -19.26
N PRO A 511 -21.46 -1.18 -20.30
CA PRO A 511 -21.04 -2.47 -20.83
C PRO A 511 -20.30 -3.25 -19.75
N VAL A 512 -20.81 -4.43 -19.41
CA VAL A 512 -20.11 -5.33 -18.51
C VAL A 512 -19.01 -6.03 -19.31
N VAL A 513 -17.78 -5.53 -19.19
CA VAL A 513 -16.61 -6.28 -19.62
C VAL A 513 -16.41 -7.39 -18.59
N MET A 514 -16.82 -8.61 -18.94
CA MET A 514 -16.38 -9.77 -18.17
C MET A 514 -14.89 -9.94 -18.44
N GLU A 515 -14.07 -9.68 -17.42
CA GLU A 515 -12.65 -9.95 -17.47
C GLU A 515 -12.46 -11.45 -17.75
N PRO A 516 -11.77 -11.82 -18.83
CA PRO A 516 -11.59 -13.22 -19.16
C PRO A 516 -10.78 -13.89 -18.05
N VAL A 517 -11.36 -14.93 -17.44
CA VAL A 517 -10.64 -15.77 -16.47
C VAL A 517 -9.38 -16.28 -17.16
N TRP A 518 -8.23 -15.87 -16.64
CA TRP A 518 -6.97 -16.26 -17.22
C TRP A 518 -6.72 -17.73 -16.90
N ARG A 519 -6.53 -18.53 -17.95
CA ARG A 519 -6.20 -19.96 -17.85
C ARG A 519 -4.97 -20.23 -18.70
N PHE A 520 -4.06 -21.04 -18.17
CA PHE A 520 -2.90 -21.51 -18.92
C PHE A 520 -2.66 -22.99 -18.64
N ASN A 521 -1.87 -23.61 -19.50
CA ASN A 521 -1.53 -25.02 -19.38
C ASN A 521 -0.01 -25.17 -19.31
N ILE A 522 0.46 -26.03 -18.40
CA ILE A 522 1.86 -26.43 -18.30
C ILE A 522 2.03 -27.70 -19.12
N PRO A 523 2.80 -27.67 -20.23
CA PRO A 523 2.94 -28.82 -21.11
C PRO A 523 3.56 -30.02 -20.38
N SER A 524 2.93 -31.19 -20.49
CA SER A 524 3.44 -32.44 -19.93
C SER A 524 4.63 -32.96 -20.73
N SER A 525 5.66 -33.41 -20.02
CA SER A 525 6.86 -34.01 -20.62
C SER A 525 6.71 -35.51 -20.91
N ALA A 526 7.62 -36.06 -21.72
CA ALA A 526 7.70 -37.49 -21.98
C ALA A 526 7.93 -38.29 -20.68
N PRO A 527 7.48 -39.55 -20.59
CA PRO A 527 7.69 -40.38 -19.42
C PRO A 527 9.18 -40.63 -19.18
N LEU A 528 9.60 -40.65 -17.91
CA LEU A 528 10.95 -40.95 -17.47
C LEU A 528 11.01 -42.31 -16.76
N SER A 529 12.18 -42.95 -16.79
CA SER A 529 12.43 -44.16 -16.01
C SER A 529 12.56 -43.85 -14.51
N ARG A 530 12.07 -44.76 -13.67
CA ARG A 530 12.28 -44.70 -12.21
C ARG A 530 13.73 -45.09 -11.86
N PRO A 531 14.30 -44.62 -10.75
CA PRO A 531 13.77 -43.64 -9.80
C PRO A 531 13.84 -42.21 -10.37
N ILE A 532 12.86 -41.36 -10.02
CA ILE A 532 12.83 -39.97 -10.49
C ILE A 532 13.68 -39.09 -9.56
N ILE A 533 13.31 -39.03 -8.27
CA ILE A 533 14.10 -38.42 -7.20
C ILE A 533 14.06 -39.33 -5.98
N SER A 534 15.22 -39.68 -5.45
CA SER A 534 15.38 -40.45 -4.20
C SER A 534 16.44 -39.80 -3.33
N VAL A 535 16.05 -39.42 -2.12
CA VAL A 535 16.90 -38.82 -1.08
C VAL A 535 17.00 -39.85 0.05
N ASN A 536 18.20 -40.37 0.31
CA ASN A 536 18.41 -41.45 1.27
C ASN A 536 19.42 -41.03 2.34
N ASP A 537 18.99 -41.10 3.60
CA ASP A 537 19.76 -40.79 4.82
C ASP A 537 20.58 -39.49 4.72
N VAL A 538 19.96 -38.43 4.20
CA VAL A 538 20.65 -37.15 3.98
C VAL A 538 20.81 -36.35 5.27
N TYR A 539 22.01 -35.84 5.49
CA TYR A 539 22.35 -34.88 6.53
C TYR A 539 22.91 -33.60 5.90
N PHE A 540 22.46 -32.45 6.38
CA PHE A 540 22.89 -31.15 5.87
C PHE A 540 22.89 -30.06 6.92
N ASP A 541 23.86 -29.15 6.82
CA ASP A 541 23.97 -27.90 7.57
C ASP A 541 24.80 -26.88 6.77
N TYR A 542 24.47 -25.60 6.87
CA TYR A 542 25.23 -24.51 6.23
C TYR A 542 26.54 -24.22 6.96
N SER A 543 26.59 -24.42 8.28
CA SER A 543 27.82 -24.34 9.08
C SER A 543 28.12 -25.70 9.72
N PRO A 544 28.81 -26.60 9.00
CA PRO A 544 29.08 -27.96 9.49
C PRO A 544 30.03 -28.01 10.70
N LYS A 545 30.72 -26.89 10.98
CA LYS A 545 31.63 -26.72 12.12
C LYS A 545 31.03 -25.74 13.12
N THR A 546 31.21 -26.01 14.41
CA THR A 546 30.97 -25.01 15.47
C THR A 546 32.08 -23.96 15.44
N ASN A 547 31.84 -22.79 16.07
CA ASN A 547 32.84 -21.71 16.19
C ASN A 547 34.18 -22.20 16.77
N ASP A 548 34.16 -23.29 17.54
CA ASP A 548 35.33 -23.90 18.17
C ASP A 548 36.08 -24.92 17.29
N GLY A 549 35.72 -25.06 16.00
CA GLY A 549 36.38 -25.98 15.06
C GLY A 549 36.01 -27.46 15.23
N LEU A 550 35.14 -27.79 16.17
CA LEU A 550 34.58 -29.13 16.39
C LEU A 550 33.45 -29.45 15.40
N ASN A 551 33.29 -30.74 15.08
CA ASN A 551 32.17 -31.21 14.28
C ASN A 551 30.87 -31.09 15.09
N LYS A 552 29.85 -30.50 14.47
CA LYS A 552 28.52 -30.34 15.08
C LYS A 552 27.93 -31.71 15.46
N SER A 553 27.22 -31.79 16.59
CA SER A 553 26.50 -33.02 16.97
C SER A 553 25.46 -33.36 15.90
N GLU A 554 25.21 -34.65 15.62
CA GLU A 554 24.21 -35.07 14.63
C GLU A 554 22.82 -34.47 14.91
N SER A 555 22.48 -34.24 16.18
CA SER A 555 21.23 -33.62 16.62
C SER A 555 21.12 -32.12 16.34
N GLN A 556 22.20 -31.48 15.88
CA GLN A 556 22.27 -30.05 15.63
C GLN A 556 22.30 -29.70 14.12
N PHE A 557 22.35 -30.69 13.24
CA PHE A 557 22.24 -30.45 11.80
C PHE A 557 20.86 -29.91 11.47
N LEU A 558 20.80 -29.02 10.47
CA LEU A 558 19.54 -28.48 9.96
C LEU A 558 18.64 -29.59 9.40
N LEU A 559 19.23 -30.56 8.69
CA LEU A 559 18.55 -31.77 8.21
C LEU A 559 19.30 -33.01 8.68
N GLN A 560 18.56 -34.00 9.19
CA GLN A 560 19.04 -35.18 9.90
C GLN A 560 18.34 -36.42 9.39
N LYS A 561 19.11 -37.31 8.75
CA LYS A 561 18.63 -38.61 8.25
C LYS A 561 17.33 -38.49 7.43
N VAL A 562 17.30 -37.54 6.50
CA VAL A 562 16.13 -37.30 5.66
C VAL A 562 16.02 -38.39 4.61
N ASN A 563 14.85 -39.04 4.58
CA ASN A 563 14.46 -40.03 3.59
C ASN A 563 13.22 -39.53 2.85
N PHE A 564 13.35 -39.23 1.57
CA PHE A 564 12.31 -38.56 0.78
C PHE A 564 12.36 -39.02 -0.68
N GLY A 565 11.20 -39.29 -1.27
CA GLY A 565 11.08 -39.77 -2.65
C GLY A 565 9.99 -39.01 -3.40
N VAL A 566 10.22 -38.78 -4.70
CA VAL A 566 9.26 -38.10 -5.58
C VAL A 566 9.12 -38.91 -6.85
N ASP A 567 7.88 -39.18 -7.24
CA ASP A 567 7.49 -39.78 -8.51
C ASP A 567 6.82 -38.73 -9.43
N LEU A 568 6.55 -39.10 -10.70
CA LEU A 568 5.91 -38.20 -11.67
C LEU A 568 4.42 -37.94 -11.39
N ASP A 569 3.77 -38.77 -10.57
CA ASP A 569 2.39 -38.61 -10.12
C ASP A 569 2.30 -37.99 -8.72
N SER A 570 3.43 -37.82 -8.03
CA SER A 570 3.45 -37.24 -6.69
C SER A 570 2.90 -35.81 -6.67
N ARG A 571 2.10 -35.51 -5.65
CA ARG A 571 1.53 -34.18 -5.37
C ARG A 571 1.82 -33.85 -3.90
N ILE A 572 3.02 -33.35 -3.64
CA ILE A 572 3.57 -33.21 -2.29
C ILE A 572 3.51 -31.75 -1.85
N ALA A 573 2.95 -31.49 -0.67
CA ALA A 573 3.15 -30.23 0.05
C ALA A 573 4.18 -30.43 1.16
N ILE A 574 5.18 -29.56 1.22
CA ILE A 574 6.17 -29.50 2.28
C ILE A 574 5.79 -28.37 3.24
N LEU A 575 5.50 -28.75 4.48
CA LEU A 575 5.08 -27.91 5.58
C LEU A 575 6.17 -27.87 6.66
N GLY A 576 6.11 -26.89 7.54
CA GLY A 576 7.07 -26.68 8.63
C GLY A 576 7.24 -25.20 8.93
N LYS A 577 7.94 -24.89 10.02
CA LYS A 577 8.26 -23.52 10.45
C LYS A 577 9.29 -22.88 9.54
N ASN A 578 9.36 -21.56 9.57
CA ASN A 578 10.40 -20.85 8.83
C ASN A 578 11.76 -21.12 9.49
N GLY A 579 12.76 -21.44 8.66
CA GLY A 579 14.10 -21.81 9.14
C GLY A 579 14.30 -23.29 9.49
N GLU A 580 13.29 -24.16 9.39
CA GLU A 580 13.45 -25.62 9.61
C GLU A 580 14.07 -26.37 8.43
N GLY A 581 14.42 -25.67 7.34
CA GLY A 581 15.14 -26.25 6.19
C GLY A 581 14.27 -26.71 5.01
N LYS A 582 13.04 -26.20 4.86
CA LYS A 582 12.14 -26.49 3.71
C LYS A 582 12.80 -26.14 2.37
N THR A 583 13.20 -24.89 2.18
CA THR A 583 13.93 -24.42 0.99
C THR A 583 15.28 -25.12 0.83
N THR A 584 15.94 -25.46 1.94
CA THR A 584 17.19 -26.22 1.91
C THR A 584 16.98 -27.64 1.37
N LEU A 585 15.90 -28.32 1.75
CA LEU A 585 15.53 -29.62 1.20
C LEU A 585 15.26 -29.52 -0.31
N LEU A 586 14.55 -28.47 -0.75
CA LEU A 586 14.34 -28.21 -2.18
C LEU A 586 15.67 -27.97 -2.92
N ASN A 587 16.58 -27.19 -2.34
CA ASN A 587 17.89 -26.91 -2.91
C ASN A 587 18.77 -28.16 -3.06
N ILE A 588 18.70 -29.07 -2.08
CA ILE A 588 19.37 -30.38 -2.16
C ILE A 588 18.79 -31.22 -3.31
N ILE A 589 17.46 -31.25 -3.44
CA ILE A 589 16.76 -31.99 -4.50
C ILE A 589 17.08 -31.43 -5.89
N MET A 590 17.20 -30.11 -6.02
CA MET A 590 17.58 -29.44 -7.26
C MET A 590 19.08 -29.56 -7.58
N GLY A 591 19.90 -30.08 -6.65
CA GLY A 591 21.34 -30.17 -6.81
C GLY A 591 22.09 -28.84 -6.67
N LEU A 592 21.44 -27.80 -6.13
CA LEU A 592 22.06 -26.50 -5.84
C LEU A 592 22.99 -26.56 -4.62
N VAL A 593 22.72 -27.51 -3.73
CA VAL A 593 23.46 -27.71 -2.48
C VAL A 593 23.76 -29.19 -2.32
N THR A 594 25.00 -29.51 -1.96
CA THR A 594 25.43 -30.90 -1.74
C THR A 594 25.20 -31.32 -0.28
N PRO A 595 24.65 -32.53 -0.05
CA PRO A 595 24.52 -33.05 1.31
C PRO A 595 25.89 -33.37 1.91
N ILE A 596 26.01 -33.30 3.24
CA ILE A 596 27.25 -33.63 3.97
C ILE A 596 27.38 -35.15 4.10
N LYS A 597 26.26 -35.83 4.39
CA LYS A 597 26.14 -37.30 4.40
C LYS A 597 24.87 -37.71 3.66
N GLY A 598 24.82 -38.97 3.23
CA GLY A 598 23.69 -39.53 2.50
C GLY A 598 23.84 -39.42 0.99
N THR A 599 22.83 -39.87 0.25
CA THR A 599 22.84 -39.90 -1.21
C THR A 599 21.56 -39.29 -1.78
N VAL A 600 21.71 -38.54 -2.87
CA VAL A 600 20.60 -37.98 -3.65
C VAL A 600 20.74 -38.52 -5.06
N ALA A 601 19.78 -39.32 -5.50
CA ALA A 601 19.70 -39.87 -6.84
C ALA A 601 18.60 -39.15 -7.62
N VAL A 602 18.97 -38.52 -8.74
CA VAL A 602 18.05 -37.81 -9.63
C VAL A 602 18.22 -38.38 -11.04
N ASN A 603 17.10 -38.63 -11.73
CA ASN A 603 17.14 -39.07 -13.13
C ASN A 603 17.82 -38.02 -14.02
N SER A 604 18.77 -38.43 -14.87
CA SER A 604 19.53 -37.51 -15.74
C SER A 604 18.67 -36.79 -16.80
N GLY A 605 17.55 -37.38 -17.20
CA GLY A 605 16.58 -36.76 -18.11
C GLY A 605 15.60 -35.80 -17.41
N LEU A 606 15.67 -35.66 -16.08
CA LEU A 606 14.74 -34.86 -15.31
C LEU A 606 14.90 -33.37 -15.64
N ARG A 607 13.77 -32.72 -15.89
CA ARG A 607 13.67 -31.26 -16.02
C ARG A 607 12.81 -30.74 -14.89
N ILE A 608 13.41 -29.95 -14.01
CA ILE A 608 12.70 -29.32 -12.89
C ILE A 608 12.32 -27.90 -13.28
N GLY A 609 11.04 -27.56 -13.19
CA GLY A 609 10.55 -26.20 -13.24
C GLY A 609 10.46 -25.68 -11.82
N HIS A 610 11.31 -24.72 -11.45
CA HIS A 610 11.29 -24.09 -10.14
C HIS A 610 10.54 -22.77 -10.23
N PHE A 611 9.67 -22.51 -9.26
CA PHE A 611 8.90 -21.28 -9.10
C PHE A 611 9.04 -20.72 -7.66
N THR A 612 10.00 -19.83 -7.44
CA THR A 612 10.22 -19.00 -6.26
C THR A 612 9.56 -17.62 -6.31
N GLN A 613 9.44 -17.02 -5.13
CA GLN A 613 9.11 -15.61 -4.91
C GLN A 613 9.98 -14.61 -5.70
N GLN A 614 11.27 -14.91 -5.91
CA GLN A 614 12.23 -14.02 -6.60
C GLN A 614 12.26 -14.18 -8.13
N HIS A 615 11.36 -14.94 -8.75
CA HIS A 615 11.46 -15.14 -10.21
C HIS A 615 11.31 -13.87 -11.02
N VAL A 616 10.54 -12.89 -10.54
CA VAL A 616 10.44 -11.60 -11.22
C VAL A 616 11.79 -10.87 -11.22
N ASP A 617 12.57 -11.01 -10.14
CA ASP A 617 13.88 -10.38 -9.99
C ASP A 617 14.98 -11.09 -10.81
N SER A 618 14.74 -12.34 -11.22
CA SER A 618 15.64 -13.06 -12.13
C SER A 618 15.61 -12.55 -13.57
N PHE A 619 14.63 -11.71 -13.92
CA PHE A 619 14.54 -11.11 -15.25
C PHE A 619 15.28 -9.78 -15.32
N SER A 620 15.87 -9.50 -16.47
CA SER A 620 16.45 -8.19 -16.74
C SER A 620 15.31 -7.21 -17.01
N LEU A 621 15.04 -6.32 -16.06
CA LEU A 621 13.93 -5.34 -16.14
C LEU A 621 14.06 -4.37 -17.32
N GLY A 622 15.28 -4.12 -17.79
CA GLY A 622 15.53 -3.29 -18.98
C GLY A 622 15.19 -3.98 -20.31
N LEU A 623 15.07 -5.31 -20.33
CA LEU A 623 14.74 -6.09 -21.52
C LEU A 623 13.24 -6.36 -21.60
N SER A 624 12.77 -6.63 -22.81
CA SER A 624 11.39 -7.05 -23.07
C SER A 624 11.11 -8.49 -22.63
N ALA A 625 9.84 -8.87 -22.52
CA ALA A 625 9.45 -10.25 -22.19
C ALA A 625 9.99 -11.25 -23.22
N VAL A 626 9.97 -10.88 -24.51
CA VAL A 626 10.47 -11.72 -25.60
C VAL A 626 11.98 -11.92 -25.50
N GLU A 627 12.74 -10.83 -25.33
CA GLU A 627 14.20 -10.88 -25.19
C GLU A 627 14.64 -11.69 -23.96
N ASN A 628 13.92 -11.55 -22.84
CA ASN A 628 14.19 -12.35 -21.64
C ASN A 628 14.04 -13.86 -21.90
N LEU A 629 13.04 -14.28 -22.68
CA LEU A 629 12.88 -15.70 -23.05
C LEU A 629 13.94 -16.15 -24.06
N LEU A 630 14.26 -15.32 -25.07
CA LEU A 630 15.28 -15.63 -26.06
C LEU A 630 16.68 -15.79 -25.43
N ASN A 631 17.03 -14.92 -24.48
CA ASN A 631 18.30 -15.01 -23.75
C ASN A 631 18.38 -16.27 -22.87
N LYS A 632 17.23 -16.79 -22.41
CA LYS A 632 17.17 -17.97 -21.55
C LYS A 632 17.09 -19.29 -22.32
N PHE A 633 16.54 -19.25 -23.54
CA PHE A 633 16.35 -20.41 -24.39
C PHE A 633 17.01 -20.16 -25.76
N GLU A 634 18.27 -20.56 -25.89
CA GLU A 634 19.04 -20.43 -27.13
C GLU A 634 18.42 -21.27 -28.27
N GLY A 635 18.52 -20.76 -29.50
CA GLY A 635 18.09 -21.47 -30.71
C GLY A 635 16.58 -21.48 -30.96
N VAL A 636 15.82 -20.64 -30.26
CA VAL A 636 14.37 -20.49 -30.47
C VAL A 636 14.09 -19.28 -31.35
N ASP A 637 13.18 -19.43 -32.31
CA ASP A 637 12.71 -18.31 -33.13
C ASP A 637 11.80 -17.35 -32.35
N GLU A 638 11.99 -16.05 -32.59
CA GLU A 638 11.25 -14.97 -31.90
C GLU A 638 9.74 -15.11 -32.09
N GLN A 639 9.29 -15.52 -33.29
CA GLN A 639 7.87 -15.66 -33.59
C GLN A 639 7.21 -16.79 -32.76
N ILE A 640 7.95 -17.85 -32.45
CA ILE A 640 7.50 -18.93 -31.55
C ILE A 640 7.35 -18.39 -30.13
N VAL A 641 8.34 -17.63 -29.65
CA VAL A 641 8.31 -17.01 -28.31
C VAL A 641 7.12 -16.06 -28.17
N ARG A 642 6.92 -15.17 -29.16
CA ARG A 642 5.76 -14.24 -29.18
C ARG A 642 4.43 -14.99 -29.19
N SER A 643 4.31 -16.02 -30.02
CA SER A 643 3.10 -16.86 -30.08
C SER A 643 2.85 -17.60 -28.77
N PHE A 644 3.91 -18.03 -28.08
CA PHE A 644 3.82 -18.70 -26.79
C PHE A 644 3.41 -17.73 -25.67
N LEU A 645 4.03 -16.55 -25.59
CA LEU A 645 3.65 -15.48 -24.65
C LEU A 645 2.20 -15.02 -24.85
N GLY A 646 1.71 -15.04 -26.09
CA GLY A 646 0.30 -14.75 -26.40
C GLY A 646 -0.69 -15.69 -25.70
N LYS A 647 -0.32 -16.96 -25.45
CA LYS A 647 -1.15 -17.91 -24.67
C LYS A 647 -1.24 -17.53 -23.19
N PHE A 648 -0.26 -16.80 -22.69
CA PHE A 648 -0.22 -16.25 -21.33
C PHE A 648 -0.79 -14.83 -21.26
N GLN A 649 -1.53 -14.40 -22.30
CA GLN A 649 -2.12 -13.07 -22.42
C GLN A 649 -1.11 -11.91 -22.37
N ILE A 650 0.13 -12.15 -22.83
CA ILE A 650 1.12 -11.09 -23.08
C ILE A 650 1.16 -10.89 -24.60
N GLN A 651 0.43 -9.89 -25.09
CA GLN A 651 0.17 -9.69 -26.52
C GLN A 651 0.62 -8.31 -27.01
N GLY A 652 0.84 -8.20 -28.33
CA GLY A 652 1.15 -6.94 -29.00
C GLY A 652 2.34 -6.21 -28.39
N ASN A 653 2.16 -4.93 -28.06
CA ASN A 653 3.21 -4.08 -27.53
C ASN A 653 3.68 -4.52 -26.14
N ASP A 654 2.87 -5.22 -25.34
CA ASP A 654 3.28 -5.64 -23.99
C ASP A 654 4.37 -6.71 -24.01
N ALA A 655 4.50 -7.46 -25.11
CA ALA A 655 5.57 -8.44 -25.26
C ALA A 655 6.93 -7.80 -25.57
N ILE A 656 6.92 -6.59 -26.15
CA ILE A 656 8.10 -5.87 -26.68
C ILE A 656 8.53 -4.73 -25.75
N LYS A 657 7.63 -4.23 -24.90
CA LYS A 657 7.96 -3.23 -23.88
C LYS A 657 8.95 -3.80 -22.86
N PRO A 658 9.83 -2.95 -22.29
CA PRO A 658 10.67 -3.33 -21.16
C PRO A 658 9.86 -3.89 -20.00
N MET A 659 10.37 -4.95 -19.36
CA MET A 659 9.71 -5.57 -18.23
C MET A 659 9.51 -4.62 -17.04
N SER A 660 10.31 -3.56 -16.89
CA SER A 660 10.12 -2.52 -15.87
C SER A 660 8.74 -1.86 -15.91
N LEU A 661 8.18 -1.65 -17.11
CA LEU A 661 6.88 -1.02 -17.34
C LEU A 661 5.69 -1.97 -17.23
N LEU A 662 5.95 -3.27 -17.14
CA LEU A 662 4.88 -4.26 -16.95
C LEU A 662 4.34 -4.20 -15.51
N SER A 663 3.03 -4.35 -15.39
CA SER A 663 2.39 -4.54 -14.08
C SER A 663 2.90 -5.81 -13.40
N GLY A 664 2.79 -5.89 -12.06
CA GLY A 664 3.16 -7.09 -11.31
C GLY A 664 2.47 -8.36 -11.85
N GLY A 665 1.18 -8.28 -12.19
CA GLY A 665 0.45 -9.40 -12.78
C GLY A 665 0.97 -9.81 -14.15
N GLN A 666 1.36 -8.86 -15.01
CA GLN A 666 2.00 -9.17 -16.29
C GLN A 666 3.38 -9.80 -16.10
N LYS A 667 4.18 -9.32 -15.15
CA LYS A 667 5.49 -9.93 -14.80
C LYS A 667 5.31 -11.38 -14.33
N SER A 668 4.30 -11.67 -13.51
CA SER A 668 3.96 -13.04 -13.10
C SER A 668 3.60 -13.92 -14.30
N ARG A 669 2.78 -13.42 -15.24
CA ARG A 669 2.42 -14.15 -16.48
C ARG A 669 3.64 -14.52 -17.31
N VAL A 670 4.61 -13.61 -17.44
CA VAL A 670 5.90 -13.89 -18.13
C VAL A 670 6.71 -14.95 -17.38
N ALA A 671 6.72 -14.91 -16.03
CA ALA A 671 7.36 -15.94 -15.23
C ALA A 671 6.74 -17.34 -15.45
N PHE A 672 5.41 -17.43 -15.46
CA PHE A 672 4.70 -18.68 -15.75
C PHE A 672 4.91 -19.16 -17.19
N ALA A 673 4.97 -18.24 -18.16
CA ALA A 673 5.30 -18.59 -19.53
C ALA A 673 6.72 -19.20 -19.60
N THR A 674 7.70 -18.56 -18.96
CA THR A 674 9.08 -19.07 -18.89
C THR A 674 9.15 -20.47 -18.30
N LEU A 675 8.39 -20.72 -17.22
CA LEU A 675 8.30 -22.01 -16.55
C LEU A 675 7.70 -23.08 -17.45
N ALA A 676 6.57 -22.77 -18.11
CA ALA A 676 5.91 -23.68 -19.04
C ALA A 676 6.76 -23.95 -20.29
N PHE A 677 7.52 -22.96 -20.76
CA PHE A 677 8.40 -23.10 -21.93
C PHE A 677 9.52 -24.12 -21.69
N LYS A 678 10.00 -24.25 -20.45
CA LYS A 678 10.99 -25.27 -20.05
C LYS A 678 10.49 -26.71 -20.23
N LYS A 679 9.17 -26.93 -20.35
CA LYS A 679 8.53 -28.25 -20.36
C LYS A 679 9.05 -29.13 -19.21
N PRO A 680 8.72 -28.79 -17.95
CA PRO A 680 9.19 -29.53 -16.80
C PRO A 680 8.55 -30.92 -16.69
N HIS A 681 9.22 -31.84 -16.01
CA HIS A 681 8.67 -33.12 -15.55
C HIS A 681 8.21 -33.00 -14.09
N ILE A 682 8.93 -32.23 -13.29
CA ILE A 682 8.58 -31.89 -11.91
C ILE A 682 8.48 -30.38 -11.77
N LEU A 683 7.41 -29.92 -11.13
CA LEU A 683 7.18 -28.54 -10.77
C LEU A 683 7.46 -28.37 -9.27
N ILE A 684 8.34 -27.43 -8.93
CA ILE A 684 8.61 -27.02 -7.55
C ILE A 684 8.12 -25.59 -7.38
N ILE A 685 7.24 -25.35 -6.42
CA ILE A 685 6.68 -24.04 -6.10
C ILE A 685 7.12 -23.70 -4.67
N ASP A 686 7.98 -22.71 -4.50
CA ASP A 686 8.51 -22.28 -3.20
C ASP A 686 8.00 -20.87 -2.85
N GLU A 687 7.01 -20.81 -1.95
CA GLU A 687 6.31 -19.59 -1.49
C GLU A 687 5.75 -18.72 -2.63
N GLY A 688 5.62 -19.29 -3.83
CA GLY A 688 5.28 -18.57 -5.05
C GLY A 688 3.88 -17.98 -5.08
N SER A 689 2.97 -18.38 -4.18
CA SER A 689 1.59 -17.86 -4.11
C SER A 689 1.49 -16.46 -3.50
N ASN A 690 2.43 -16.05 -2.64
CA ASN A 690 2.26 -14.88 -1.77
C ASN A 690 2.23 -13.53 -2.52
N HIS A 691 2.85 -13.46 -3.70
CA HIS A 691 2.93 -12.23 -4.51
C HIS A 691 2.07 -12.28 -5.77
N LEU A 692 1.26 -13.33 -5.91
CA LEU A 692 0.34 -13.47 -7.03
C LEU A 692 -0.94 -12.71 -6.73
N SER A 693 -1.48 -12.04 -7.76
CA SER A 693 -2.87 -11.59 -7.69
C SER A 693 -3.79 -12.79 -7.52
N MET A 694 -4.97 -12.56 -6.94
CA MET A 694 -5.96 -13.61 -6.71
C MET A 694 -6.33 -14.37 -8.00
N ASP A 695 -6.37 -13.69 -9.14
CA ASP A 695 -6.68 -14.32 -10.43
C ASP A 695 -5.51 -15.16 -10.97
N ALA A 696 -4.28 -14.72 -10.73
CA ALA A 696 -3.08 -15.46 -11.15
C ALA A 696 -2.88 -16.72 -10.29
N ALA A 697 -3.21 -16.65 -9.00
CA ALA A 697 -3.21 -17.81 -8.11
C ALA A 697 -4.24 -18.87 -8.54
N ASP A 698 -5.47 -18.46 -8.89
CA ASP A 698 -6.49 -19.39 -9.40
C ASP A 698 -6.06 -20.04 -10.72
N ALA A 699 -5.53 -19.25 -11.65
CA ALA A 699 -5.01 -19.74 -12.91
C ALA A 699 -3.91 -20.80 -12.69
N LEU A 700 -3.03 -20.58 -11.71
CA LEU A 700 -1.99 -21.53 -11.33
C LEU A 700 -2.58 -22.80 -10.69
N VAL A 701 -3.56 -22.69 -9.80
CA VAL A 701 -4.23 -23.85 -9.20
C VAL A 701 -4.86 -24.74 -10.28
N GLU A 702 -5.58 -24.15 -11.23
CA GLU A 702 -6.15 -24.88 -12.37
C GLU A 702 -5.05 -25.51 -13.25
N ALA A 703 -3.99 -24.77 -13.57
CA ALA A 703 -2.88 -25.28 -14.38
C ALA A 703 -2.14 -26.45 -13.70
N VAL A 704 -1.96 -26.39 -12.38
CA VAL A 704 -1.30 -27.44 -11.59
C VAL A 704 -2.18 -28.70 -11.46
N LYS A 705 -3.50 -28.52 -11.37
CA LYS A 705 -4.47 -29.64 -11.40
C LYS A 705 -4.39 -30.42 -12.72
N ASP A 706 -4.29 -29.71 -13.84
CA ASP A 706 -4.23 -30.31 -15.17
C ASP A 706 -2.83 -30.84 -15.55
N PHE A 707 -1.78 -30.40 -14.85
CA PHE A 707 -0.42 -30.83 -15.10
C PHE A 707 -0.25 -32.33 -14.80
N LYS A 708 0.41 -33.07 -15.69
CA LYS A 708 0.60 -34.54 -15.58
C LYS A 708 1.96 -34.96 -15.02
N GLY A 709 2.83 -34.02 -14.68
CA GLY A 709 4.12 -34.29 -14.03
C GLY A 709 4.03 -34.21 -12.51
N GLY A 710 5.15 -34.42 -11.81
CA GLY A 710 5.20 -34.39 -10.34
C GLY A 710 5.14 -32.96 -9.83
N VAL A 711 4.51 -32.71 -8.68
CA VAL A 711 4.40 -31.37 -8.10
C VAL A 711 4.86 -31.42 -6.66
N MET A 712 5.74 -30.47 -6.31
CA MET A 712 6.19 -30.20 -4.96
C MET A 712 5.90 -28.74 -4.62
N VAL A 713 5.26 -28.51 -3.50
CA VAL A 713 4.81 -27.17 -3.08
C VAL A 713 5.31 -26.90 -1.67
N VAL A 714 5.98 -25.78 -1.47
CA VAL A 714 6.16 -25.15 -0.17
C VAL A 714 5.25 -23.93 -0.18
N SER A 715 4.13 -23.99 0.52
CA SER A 715 3.20 -22.86 0.63
C SER A 715 2.44 -22.93 1.95
N HIS A 716 2.04 -21.76 2.42
CA HIS A 716 1.14 -21.59 3.56
C HIS A 716 -0.31 -21.38 3.14
N ASP A 717 -0.57 -21.24 1.83
CA ASP A 717 -1.91 -21.05 1.28
C ASP A 717 -2.71 -22.37 1.34
N GLN A 718 -3.67 -22.41 2.26
CA GLN A 718 -4.60 -23.52 2.44
C GLN A 718 -5.37 -23.85 1.16
N HIS A 719 -5.89 -22.84 0.46
CA HIS A 719 -6.66 -23.04 -0.75
C HIS A 719 -5.79 -23.65 -1.85
N PHE A 720 -4.54 -23.22 -1.98
CA PHE A 720 -3.61 -23.78 -2.94
C PHE A 720 -3.28 -25.25 -2.62
N VAL A 721 -2.86 -25.53 -1.38
CA VAL A 721 -2.40 -26.86 -0.96
C VAL A 721 -3.54 -27.89 -1.00
N SER A 722 -4.71 -27.55 -0.45
CA SER A 722 -5.87 -28.47 -0.43
C SER A 722 -6.38 -28.85 -1.82
N ASN A 723 -6.21 -27.96 -2.80
CA ASN A 723 -6.67 -28.17 -4.17
C ASN A 723 -5.64 -28.87 -5.08
N THR A 724 -4.35 -28.81 -4.74
CA THR A 724 -3.27 -29.27 -5.64
C THR A 724 -2.48 -30.44 -5.07
N CYS A 725 -2.39 -30.59 -3.75
CA CYS A 725 -1.56 -31.58 -3.08
C CYS A 725 -2.40 -32.72 -2.50
N THR A 726 -1.86 -33.94 -2.54
CA THR A 726 -2.48 -35.15 -1.94
C THR A 726 -1.66 -35.69 -0.76
N GLU A 727 -0.36 -35.40 -0.72
CA GLU A 727 0.53 -35.83 0.35
C GLU A 727 1.10 -34.61 1.09
N LEU A 728 1.08 -34.68 2.41
CA LEU A 728 1.64 -33.65 3.28
C LEU A 728 2.93 -34.19 3.93
N TRP A 729 4.00 -33.42 3.85
CA TRP A 729 5.30 -33.72 4.44
C TRP A 729 5.70 -32.60 5.36
N VAL A 730 5.96 -32.90 6.62
CA VAL A 730 6.33 -31.93 7.65
C VAL A 730 7.82 -32.04 7.90
N VAL A 731 8.54 -30.94 7.67
CA VAL A 731 9.94 -30.78 8.04
C VAL A 731 9.95 -30.11 9.41
N SER A 732 10.35 -30.86 10.45
CA SER A 732 10.53 -30.31 11.79
C SER A 732 11.62 -31.06 12.55
N GLN A 733 12.33 -30.36 13.42
CA GLN A 733 13.44 -30.90 14.23
C GLN A 733 14.47 -31.66 13.37
N GLY A 734 14.73 -31.15 12.17
CA GLY A 734 15.65 -31.70 11.18
C GLY A 734 15.19 -32.97 10.47
N LYS A 735 13.98 -33.48 10.70
CA LYS A 735 13.45 -34.65 9.98
C LYS A 735 12.33 -34.24 9.03
N ALA A 736 12.28 -34.87 7.86
CA ALA A 736 11.12 -34.80 6.98
C ALA A 736 10.26 -36.05 7.20
N THR A 737 9.01 -35.86 7.64
CA THR A 737 8.08 -36.95 7.94
C THR A 737 6.77 -36.77 7.19
N ARG A 738 6.19 -37.87 6.71
CA ARG A 738 4.87 -37.84 6.07
C ARG A 738 3.81 -37.66 7.14
N PHE A 739 2.96 -36.66 6.96
CA PHE A 739 1.78 -36.44 7.80
C PHE A 739 0.59 -37.21 7.24
N ASN A 740 -0.03 -38.03 8.09
CA ASN A 740 -1.19 -38.84 7.72
C ASN A 740 -2.46 -38.10 8.14
N GLY A 741 -2.97 -37.24 7.27
CA GLY A 741 -4.17 -36.45 7.52
C GLY A 741 -4.41 -35.40 6.45
N THR A 742 -5.48 -34.63 6.62
CA THR A 742 -5.79 -33.48 5.75
C THR A 742 -5.07 -32.22 6.22
N PHE A 743 -5.04 -31.19 5.38
CA PHE A 743 -4.46 -29.90 5.75
C PHE A 743 -5.21 -29.25 6.93
N ASP A 744 -6.53 -29.44 7.03
CA ASP A 744 -7.34 -28.94 8.13
C ASP A 744 -7.00 -29.61 9.47
N GLU A 745 -6.78 -30.92 9.45
CA GLU A 745 -6.32 -31.67 10.63
C GLU A 745 -4.94 -31.20 11.10
N TYR A 746 -4.03 -30.96 10.15
CA TYR A 746 -2.72 -30.37 10.44
C TYR A 746 -2.87 -28.97 11.05
N LYS A 747 -3.73 -28.11 10.46
CA LYS A 747 -4.03 -26.76 10.96
C LYS A 747 -4.53 -26.81 12.41
N GLU A 748 -5.46 -27.72 12.73
CA GLU A 748 -6.00 -27.86 14.08
C GLU A 748 -4.95 -28.35 15.08
N GLN A 749 -4.13 -29.34 14.70
CA GLN A 749 -3.05 -29.84 15.55
C GLN A 749 -2.03 -28.74 15.85
N THR A 750 -1.53 -28.06 14.81
CA THR A 750 -0.58 -26.96 14.95
C THR A 750 -1.13 -25.87 15.87
N ALA A 751 -2.40 -25.51 15.72
CA ALA A 751 -3.02 -24.47 16.53
C ALA A 751 -3.15 -24.86 18.03
N LYS A 752 -3.35 -26.16 18.33
CA LYS A 752 -3.35 -26.66 19.73
C LYS A 752 -1.95 -26.59 20.33
N GLU A 753 -0.93 -26.95 19.55
CA GLU A 753 0.48 -26.88 19.97
C GLU A 753 0.91 -25.44 20.24
N THR A 754 0.52 -24.49 19.38
CA THR A 754 0.80 -23.05 19.58
C THR A 754 0.16 -22.53 20.86
N ASN A 755 -1.12 -22.83 21.10
CA ASN A 755 -1.81 -22.40 22.32
C ASN A 755 -1.08 -22.90 23.58
N LYS A 756 -0.69 -24.18 23.59
CA LYS A 756 0.06 -24.76 24.70
C LYS A 756 1.40 -24.05 24.91
N ARG A 757 2.14 -23.76 23.84
CA ARG A 757 3.42 -23.02 23.93
C ARG A 757 3.23 -21.61 24.48
N VAL A 758 2.19 -20.91 24.02
CA VAL A 758 1.87 -19.56 24.48
C VAL A 758 1.57 -19.56 25.98
N GLU A 759 0.78 -20.52 26.47
CA GLU A 759 0.51 -20.69 27.90
C GLU A 759 1.78 -20.98 28.72
N GLU A 760 2.69 -21.82 28.20
CA GLU A 760 3.97 -22.14 28.85
C GLU A 760 4.89 -20.91 28.92
N SER A 761 4.97 -20.11 27.85
CA SER A 761 5.74 -18.86 27.82
C SER A 761 5.25 -17.87 28.88
N VAL A 762 3.92 -17.69 28.98
CA VAL A 762 3.32 -16.79 29.98
C VAL A 762 3.66 -17.25 31.41
N LYS A 763 3.58 -18.56 31.68
CA LYS A 763 3.96 -19.12 32.99
C LYS A 763 5.44 -18.91 33.33
N ARG A 764 6.35 -19.07 32.37
CA ARG A 764 7.79 -18.85 32.59
C ARG A 764 8.11 -17.38 32.87
N MET A 765 7.49 -16.45 32.14
CA MET A 765 7.71 -15.01 32.38
C MET A 765 7.16 -14.57 33.75
N ALA A 766 6.01 -15.12 34.17
CA ALA A 766 5.49 -14.88 35.52
C ALA A 766 6.43 -15.40 36.63
N GLN A 767 7.28 -16.39 36.35
CA GLN A 767 8.30 -16.90 37.26
C GLN A 767 9.61 -16.11 37.23
N ILE A 768 9.90 -15.36 36.15
CA ILE A 768 11.10 -14.52 36.03
C ILE A 768 10.89 -13.15 36.70
N ASN A 769 9.64 -12.68 36.76
CA ASN A 769 9.27 -11.40 37.40
C ASN A 769 8.89 -11.52 38.89
N ASN A 770 8.79 -12.75 39.42
CA ASN A 770 8.70 -13.05 40.85
C ASN A 770 10.08 -13.45 41.36
#